data_AF-A0A1M5ZLA8-F1
#
_entry.id   AF-A0A1M5ZLA8-F1
#
_cell.length_a   1.000
_cell.length_b   1.000
_cell.length_c   1.000
_cell.angle_alpha   90.00
_cell.angle_beta   90.00
_cell.angle_gamma   90.00
#
_symmetry.space_group_name_H-M   'P 1'
#
loop_
_entity.id
_entity.type
_entity.pdbx_description
1 polymer ?
#
loop_
_entity_poly.entity_id
_entity_poly.type
_entity_poly.pdbx_seq_one_letter_code
_entity_poly.pdbx_strand_id
1 'polypeptide(L)'
;MSPVSLTEQMTGRHSPEPMHSAFTRKETAHIQVMGAPVASEDQAALWQQLCQRPAKPGPRLAYVHIPFCRTRCSYCAFFQNRSSDDKIAGYLQALLRELEMAKGQPGIVGAPFDGIYVGGGTPSDLSPAQILTLGEKLRSVLPLKTDAEITFEARFQGFDNDRFSACLDAGFNRFSLGLQSFQTELRQRLGRIDDGETVRRRLEHFTRQDRAVIVADLIYGLPGQTPAHWQSDLDTLVDTGVGGADLYQLILLPQSKLGRDVNKGLVAPPPGTEEKAAMFNAGIETLSRHHFNRLSVSHWGRDRRERNRYNHLSKAGADLIPFGSGAGGRIAGHGVMTERKLCHYLDKIAAGEKPLVMMTQPHAEHRMRFALGAGFDLGYLDLDSLRQHGGEGLASRAQPLFDAWQNNGLAQQDGRYLNLTAAGQFWNINLQQAITAFLDKQLEQQQSEQARTMTDLYEQINALAKKQPLSSLAQVGRQLGLSELATIQALPDSEARIADGRHFDRLMAALTDFGPTTTVIEVAGQILEYKGGFPEGSYGHGFYNLKGEHLRGHLNPKAVAKIAFVQRPFMRMETRSLWLFDQQGQCSFKIYLGRDDERQLLTCQVEKFHALEAEFLAADRADSIDNAARLPKDGSTTFAANDDALSPCPDEVVDAAKAQQQALPKVCPISGVKASALAADGVEANGDSRVRRCPMKRLLRVGS
;
A
#
# COMPACT_ATOMS: atom_id res chain seq x y z
N MET A 1 13.64 8.30 -26.04
CA MET A 1 12.22 8.35 -25.65
C MET A 1 11.33 8.67 -26.84
N SER A 2 10.72 7.66 -27.45
CA SER A 2 9.51 7.87 -28.27
C SER A 2 8.33 8.25 -27.37
N PRO A 3 7.38 9.11 -27.79
CA PRO A 3 6.23 9.44 -26.97
C PRO A 3 5.35 8.20 -26.72
N VAL A 4 4.80 8.08 -25.51
CA VAL A 4 3.80 7.04 -25.20
C VAL A 4 2.57 7.26 -26.06
N SER A 5 2.21 6.24 -26.85
CA SER A 5 0.99 6.26 -27.65
C SER A 5 -0.25 6.31 -26.75
N LEU A 6 -1.02 7.39 -26.89
CA LEU A 6 -2.29 7.59 -26.19
C LEU A 6 -3.39 6.77 -26.85
N THR A 7 -4.22 6.11 -26.06
CA THR A 7 -5.38 5.34 -26.55
C THR A 7 -6.68 5.99 -26.13
N GLU A 8 -7.80 5.69 -26.80
CA GLU A 8 -9.14 6.18 -26.38
C GLU A 8 -9.49 5.79 -24.94
N GLN A 9 -8.96 4.66 -24.44
CA GLN A 9 -9.11 4.24 -23.04
C GLN A 9 -8.40 5.18 -22.06
N MET A 10 -7.40 5.93 -22.51
CA MET A 10 -6.67 6.93 -21.73
C MET A 10 -7.27 8.33 -21.90
N THR A 11 -7.54 8.74 -23.13
CA THR A 11 -7.98 10.11 -23.45
C THR A 11 -9.48 10.32 -23.29
N GLY A 12 -10.27 9.25 -23.29
CA GLY A 12 -11.68 9.31 -23.68
C GLY A 12 -11.83 9.58 -25.19
N ARG A 13 -13.07 9.55 -25.66
CA ARG A 13 -13.46 9.95 -27.02
C ARG A 13 -13.97 11.40 -27.02
N HIS A 14 -13.63 12.15 -28.06
CA HIS A 14 -14.26 13.43 -28.34
C HIS A 14 -15.76 13.24 -28.61
N SER A 15 -16.60 14.03 -27.96
CA SER A 15 -18.06 13.95 -28.06
C SER A 15 -18.70 15.30 -27.75
N PRO A 16 -19.83 15.68 -28.39
CA PRO A 16 -20.66 16.80 -27.95
C PRO A 16 -21.18 16.63 -26.51
N GLU A 17 -21.35 15.37 -26.06
CA GLU A 17 -21.80 15.01 -24.72
C GLU A 17 -20.77 14.09 -24.04
N PRO A 18 -19.65 14.63 -23.54
CA PRO A 18 -18.57 13.81 -23.00
C PRO A 18 -18.99 13.03 -21.73
N MET A 19 -19.96 13.53 -20.96
CA MET A 19 -20.48 12.79 -19.80
C MET A 19 -21.16 11.48 -20.20
N HIS A 20 -21.80 11.41 -21.37
CA HIS A 20 -22.54 10.23 -21.83
C HIS A 20 -21.64 9.20 -22.52
N SER A 21 -20.68 9.64 -23.34
CA SER A 21 -20.03 8.76 -24.33
C SER A 21 -18.49 8.82 -24.41
N ALA A 22 -17.82 9.68 -23.63
CA ALA A 22 -16.34 9.73 -23.61
C ALA A 22 -15.71 8.37 -23.26
N PHE A 23 -16.35 7.59 -22.39
CA PHE A 23 -15.98 6.21 -22.09
C PHE A 23 -17.21 5.29 -22.14
N THR A 24 -17.00 4.00 -22.43
CA THR A 24 -18.10 3.03 -22.52
C THR A 24 -18.65 2.62 -21.16
N ARG A 25 -17.79 2.53 -20.13
CA ARG A 25 -18.15 2.13 -18.76
C ARG A 25 -17.11 2.57 -17.73
N LYS A 26 -17.51 2.59 -16.45
CA LYS A 26 -16.60 2.55 -15.30
C LYS A 26 -16.31 1.09 -14.95
N GLU A 27 -15.05 0.74 -14.69
CA GLU A 27 -14.66 -0.66 -14.41
C GLU A 27 -14.47 -0.96 -12.92
N THR A 28 -14.14 0.06 -12.11
CA THR A 28 -13.94 -0.05 -10.66
C THR A 28 -14.55 1.14 -9.93
N ALA A 29 -14.77 1.01 -8.62
CA ALA A 29 -15.14 2.11 -7.74
C ALA A 29 -13.93 2.87 -7.20
N HIS A 30 -12.76 2.22 -7.08
CA HIS A 30 -11.55 2.76 -6.47
C HIS A 30 -10.28 2.24 -7.16
N ILE A 31 -9.20 3.01 -7.06
CA ILE A 31 -7.84 2.60 -7.46
C ILE A 31 -7.03 2.29 -6.20
N GLN A 32 -6.20 1.25 -6.26
CA GLN A 32 -5.27 0.89 -5.19
C GLN A 32 -3.85 1.26 -5.60
N VAL A 33 -3.11 1.90 -4.70
CA VAL A 33 -1.67 2.15 -4.85
C VAL A 33 -0.95 1.11 -4.01
N MET A 34 -0.43 0.07 -4.67
CA MET A 34 0.23 -1.07 -4.04
C MET A 34 1.66 -1.20 -4.60
N GLY A 35 2.66 -1.38 -3.74
CA GLY A 35 3.98 -1.84 -4.19
C GLY A 35 4.05 -3.37 -4.25
N ALA A 36 5.27 -3.89 -4.39
CA ALA A 36 5.53 -5.34 -4.38
C ALA A 36 5.03 -6.01 -3.09
N PRO A 37 4.54 -7.27 -3.13
CA PRO A 37 4.16 -7.99 -1.93
C PRO A 37 5.37 -8.26 -1.03
N VAL A 38 5.15 -8.22 0.29
CA VAL A 38 6.14 -8.67 1.29
C VAL A 38 5.98 -10.17 1.49
N ALA A 39 7.10 -10.91 1.47
CA ALA A 39 7.11 -12.35 1.73
C ALA A 39 6.47 -12.67 3.08
N SER A 40 5.71 -13.76 3.18
CA SER A 40 4.78 -13.99 4.30
C SER A 40 5.50 -14.18 5.64
N GLU A 41 6.67 -14.82 5.57
CA GLU A 41 7.66 -15.00 6.63
C GLU A 41 8.16 -13.67 7.22
N ASP A 42 8.31 -12.63 6.40
CA ASP A 42 8.87 -11.33 6.82
C ASP A 42 7.82 -10.37 7.40
N GLN A 43 6.52 -10.59 7.12
CA GLN A 43 5.44 -9.64 7.45
C GLN A 43 5.38 -9.32 8.96
N ALA A 44 5.55 -10.33 9.82
CA ALA A 44 5.48 -10.14 11.26
C ALA A 44 6.68 -9.32 11.80
N ALA A 45 7.89 -9.60 11.31
CA ALA A 45 9.11 -8.89 11.67
C ALA A 45 9.08 -7.43 11.17
N LEU A 46 8.66 -7.22 9.91
CA LEU A 46 8.51 -5.89 9.34
C LEU A 46 7.44 -5.07 10.06
N TRP A 47 6.30 -5.68 10.42
CA TRP A 47 5.28 -5.00 11.23
C TRP A 47 5.82 -4.55 12.59
N GLN A 48 6.53 -5.42 13.32
CA GLN A 48 7.20 -5.07 14.58
C GLN A 48 8.17 -3.89 14.40
N GLN A 49 9.04 -3.96 13.39
CA GLN A 49 10.01 -2.90 13.05
C GLN A 49 9.31 -1.56 12.74
N LEU A 50 8.23 -1.56 11.96
CA LEU A 50 7.45 -0.37 11.64
C LEU A 50 6.72 0.20 12.85
N CYS A 51 6.26 -0.65 13.77
CA CYS A 51 5.57 -0.23 14.99
C CYS A 51 6.49 0.30 16.09
N GLN A 52 7.78 -0.09 16.10
CA GLN A 52 8.77 0.46 17.03
C GLN A 52 9.39 1.79 16.56
N ARG A 53 9.38 2.04 15.25
CA ARG A 53 9.83 3.33 14.69
C ARG A 53 8.84 4.44 15.03
N PRO A 54 9.27 5.62 15.51
CA PRO A 54 8.37 6.74 15.76
C PRO A 54 7.51 7.09 14.52
N ALA A 55 6.22 7.30 14.74
CA ALA A 55 5.29 7.71 13.69
C ALA A 55 5.80 8.96 12.95
N LYS A 56 5.75 8.93 11.61
CA LYS A 56 6.21 10.07 10.81
C LYS A 56 5.27 11.27 10.99
N PRO A 57 5.79 12.52 11.01
CA PRO A 57 4.94 13.70 10.94
C PRO A 57 4.09 13.69 9.67
N GLY A 58 2.78 13.84 9.83
CA GLY A 58 1.82 13.82 8.73
C GLY A 58 0.38 13.56 9.21
N PRO A 59 -0.59 13.47 8.30
CA PRO A 59 -1.95 13.09 8.64
C PRO A 59 -2.04 11.60 8.99
N ARG A 60 -2.81 11.26 10.03
CA ARG A 60 -2.93 9.88 10.54
C ARG A 60 -4.38 9.51 10.82
N LEU A 61 -4.80 8.33 10.40
CA LEU A 61 -6.16 7.80 10.52
C LEU A 61 -6.15 6.40 11.16
N ALA A 62 -7.25 6.01 11.79
CA ALA A 62 -7.46 4.62 12.23
C ALA A 62 -8.77 4.06 11.66
N TYR A 63 -8.69 2.86 11.06
CA TYR A 63 -9.87 2.13 10.60
C TYR A 63 -10.20 1.00 11.56
N VAL A 64 -11.46 0.92 11.98
CA VAL A 64 -11.97 -0.13 12.88
C VAL A 64 -13.07 -0.88 12.15
N HIS A 65 -12.82 -2.13 11.79
CA HIS A 65 -13.75 -2.94 11.02
C HIS A 65 -14.64 -3.81 11.93
N ILE A 66 -15.96 -3.76 11.72
CA ILE A 66 -16.96 -4.60 12.40
C ILE A 66 -17.59 -5.55 11.36
N PRO A 67 -17.14 -6.81 11.23
CA PRO A 67 -17.38 -7.68 10.06
C PRO A 67 -18.75 -8.40 10.06
N PHE A 68 -19.75 -7.86 10.76
CA PHE A 68 -21.05 -8.51 11.00
C PHE A 68 -22.22 -7.77 10.34
N CYS A 69 -23.15 -8.51 9.74
CA CYS A 69 -24.45 -7.99 9.29
C CYS A 69 -25.60 -8.95 9.65
N ARG A 70 -26.71 -8.44 10.21
CA ARG A 70 -27.97 -9.20 10.36
C ARG A 70 -28.49 -9.72 9.01
N THR A 71 -28.45 -8.87 8.00
CA THR A 71 -28.99 -9.09 6.65
C THR A 71 -27.92 -8.80 5.59
N ARG A 72 -27.90 -9.60 4.51
CA ARG A 72 -27.00 -9.38 3.38
C ARG A 72 -27.67 -8.46 2.35
N CYS A 73 -27.14 -7.26 2.18
CA CYS A 73 -27.51 -6.38 1.07
C CYS A 73 -27.17 -7.05 -0.28
N SER A 74 -28.06 -6.99 -1.26
CA SER A 74 -27.90 -7.75 -2.53
C SER A 74 -26.71 -7.26 -3.37
N TYR A 75 -26.51 -5.94 -3.44
CA TYR A 75 -25.40 -5.27 -4.11
C TYR A 75 -24.05 -5.42 -3.41
N CYS A 76 -24.04 -5.74 -2.10
CA CYS A 76 -22.82 -5.76 -1.30
C CYS A 76 -21.96 -7.01 -1.55
N ALA A 77 -20.69 -6.79 -1.86
CA ALA A 77 -19.65 -7.82 -1.96
C ALA A 77 -18.88 -8.03 -0.64
N PHE A 78 -19.05 -7.16 0.35
CA PHE A 78 -18.30 -7.13 1.62
C PHE A 78 -18.96 -7.91 2.78
N PHE A 79 -20.11 -8.57 2.54
CA PHE A 79 -20.74 -9.41 3.57
C PHE A 79 -19.83 -10.57 3.95
N GLN A 80 -19.35 -10.59 5.20
CA GLN A 80 -18.48 -11.63 5.74
C GLN A 80 -19.23 -12.54 6.72
N ASN A 81 -19.74 -12.00 7.84
CA ASN A 81 -20.35 -12.80 8.90
C ASN A 81 -21.81 -12.37 9.17
N ARG A 82 -22.66 -13.35 9.50
CA ARG A 82 -24.00 -13.06 10.04
C ARG A 82 -23.89 -12.69 11.52
N SER A 83 -24.53 -11.60 11.93
CA SER A 83 -24.58 -11.15 13.32
C SER A 83 -25.20 -12.20 14.25
N SER A 84 -24.56 -12.44 15.40
CA SER A 84 -25.16 -13.06 16.59
C SER A 84 -24.44 -12.52 17.83
N ASP A 85 -25.14 -12.43 18.95
CA ASP A 85 -24.65 -11.66 20.11
C ASP A 85 -23.37 -12.27 20.70
N ASP A 86 -23.28 -13.60 20.83
CA ASP A 86 -22.06 -14.29 21.29
C ASP A 86 -20.84 -14.04 20.38
N LYS A 87 -21.06 -14.05 19.05
CA LYS A 87 -19.99 -13.83 18.07
C LYS A 87 -19.51 -12.38 18.08
N ILE A 88 -20.44 -11.44 18.23
CA ILE A 88 -20.14 -10.02 18.36
C ILE A 88 -19.38 -9.78 19.67
N ALA A 89 -19.83 -10.35 20.79
CA ALA A 89 -19.17 -10.21 22.09
C ALA A 89 -17.75 -10.79 22.08
N GLY A 90 -17.57 -12.03 21.60
CA GLY A 90 -16.25 -12.66 21.50
C GLY A 90 -15.30 -11.91 20.55
N TYR A 91 -15.81 -11.43 19.41
CA TYR A 91 -15.03 -10.59 18.50
C TYR A 91 -14.65 -9.24 19.10
N LEU A 92 -15.58 -8.58 19.81
CA LEU A 92 -15.30 -7.30 20.44
C LEU A 92 -14.18 -7.45 21.48
N GLN A 93 -14.16 -8.51 22.28
CA GLN A 93 -13.05 -8.76 23.22
C GLN A 93 -11.70 -8.90 22.48
N ALA A 94 -11.67 -9.61 21.35
CA ALA A 94 -10.46 -9.68 20.51
C ALA A 94 -10.06 -8.32 19.91
N LEU A 95 -11.02 -7.52 19.44
CA LEU A 95 -10.76 -6.17 18.93
C LEU A 95 -10.24 -5.22 20.03
N LEU A 96 -10.82 -5.27 21.23
CA LEU A 96 -10.36 -4.50 22.38
C LEU A 96 -8.94 -4.94 22.81
N ARG A 97 -8.61 -6.23 22.68
CA ARG A 97 -7.26 -6.76 22.90
C ARG A 97 -6.28 -6.28 21.81
N GLU A 98 -6.67 -6.27 20.55
CA GLU A 98 -5.86 -5.74 19.45
C GLU A 98 -5.55 -4.24 19.63
N LEU A 99 -6.53 -3.46 20.09
CA LEU A 99 -6.34 -2.06 20.46
C LEU A 99 -5.35 -1.94 21.62
N GLU A 100 -5.50 -2.71 22.70
CA GLU A 100 -4.55 -2.67 23.83
C GLU A 100 -3.13 -3.09 23.40
N MET A 101 -2.98 -4.04 22.46
CA MET A 101 -1.67 -4.44 21.93
C MET A 101 -0.93 -3.29 21.23
N ALA A 102 -1.65 -2.34 20.63
CA ALA A 102 -1.05 -1.17 19.97
C ALA A 102 -0.53 -0.10 20.95
N LYS A 103 -0.88 -0.20 22.23
CA LYS A 103 -0.42 0.73 23.28
C LYS A 103 1.09 0.62 23.46
N GLY A 104 1.75 1.76 23.62
CA GLY A 104 3.21 1.82 23.78
C GLY A 104 4.01 1.57 22.50
N GLN A 105 3.38 1.32 21.34
CA GLN A 105 4.08 1.19 20.05
C GLN A 105 4.26 2.57 19.38
N PRO A 106 5.48 3.16 19.32
CA PRO A 106 5.67 4.53 18.83
C PRO A 106 5.21 4.78 17.39
N GLY A 107 5.23 3.75 16.54
CA GLY A 107 4.75 3.80 15.16
C GLY A 107 3.23 3.84 15.04
N ILE A 108 2.50 3.43 16.08
CA ILE A 108 1.04 3.52 16.15
C ILE A 108 0.60 4.71 17.00
N VAL A 109 1.07 4.84 18.24
CA VAL A 109 0.58 5.84 19.21
C VAL A 109 1.53 7.01 19.46
N GLY A 110 2.67 7.11 18.75
CA GLY A 110 3.64 8.20 18.93
C GLY A 110 3.24 9.57 18.35
N ALA A 111 2.08 9.69 17.68
CA ALA A 111 1.56 10.95 17.12
C ALA A 111 0.02 10.95 17.06
N PRO A 112 -0.66 12.09 17.20
CA PRO A 112 -2.11 12.13 17.27
C PRO A 112 -2.80 11.89 15.92
N PHE A 113 -3.96 11.22 15.97
CA PHE A 113 -4.81 10.90 14.83
C PHE A 113 -5.74 12.06 14.45
N ASP A 114 -5.89 12.30 13.14
CA ASP A 114 -6.84 13.23 12.50
C ASP A 114 -8.27 12.69 12.44
N GLY A 115 -8.44 11.37 12.51
CA GLY A 115 -9.75 10.75 12.54
C GLY A 115 -9.75 9.23 12.73
N ILE A 116 -10.90 8.73 13.18
CA ILE A 116 -11.22 7.31 13.31
C ILE A 116 -12.47 7.04 12.49
N TYR A 117 -12.53 5.89 11.82
CA TYR A 117 -13.76 5.42 11.17
C TYR A 117 -14.08 4.00 11.63
N VAL A 118 -15.21 3.84 12.32
CA VAL A 118 -15.77 2.55 12.68
C VAL A 118 -16.78 2.16 11.60
N GLY A 119 -16.50 1.10 10.84
CA GLY A 119 -17.27 0.73 9.65
C GLY A 119 -17.21 -0.74 9.29
N GLY A 120 -17.61 -1.07 8.05
CA GLY A 120 -17.34 -2.38 7.43
C GLY A 120 -18.58 -3.20 7.12
N GLY A 121 -19.00 -4.06 8.05
CA GLY A 121 -20.24 -4.82 7.96
C GLY A 121 -21.41 -3.97 8.43
N THR A 122 -21.58 -3.88 9.74
CA THR A 122 -22.55 -2.98 10.40
C THR A 122 -22.16 -2.76 11.86
N PRO A 123 -21.47 -1.65 12.17
CA PRO A 123 -21.22 -1.24 13.55
C PRO A 123 -22.49 -1.05 14.38
N SER A 124 -23.61 -0.62 13.78
CA SER A 124 -24.90 -0.50 14.49
C SER A 124 -25.55 -1.83 14.90
N ASP A 125 -24.95 -2.99 14.60
CA ASP A 125 -25.37 -4.29 15.16
C ASP A 125 -24.83 -4.50 16.59
N LEU A 126 -23.83 -3.71 17.05
CA LEU A 126 -23.38 -3.67 18.44
C LEU A 126 -24.51 -3.23 19.40
N SER A 127 -24.45 -3.64 20.66
CA SER A 127 -25.33 -3.12 21.72
C SER A 127 -24.87 -1.72 22.20
N PRO A 128 -25.75 -0.91 22.82
CA PRO A 128 -25.36 0.39 23.40
C PRO A 128 -24.13 0.31 24.32
N ALA A 129 -24.10 -0.69 25.22
CA ALA A 129 -22.94 -0.91 26.10
C ALA A 129 -21.65 -1.25 25.33
N GLN A 130 -21.75 -2.06 24.27
CA GLN A 130 -20.60 -2.40 23.42
C GLN A 130 -20.07 -1.19 22.63
N ILE A 131 -20.94 -0.28 22.21
CA ILE A 131 -20.58 0.98 21.54
C ILE A 131 -19.80 1.89 22.50
N LEU A 132 -20.29 2.05 23.74
CA LEU A 132 -19.60 2.80 24.80
C LEU A 132 -18.20 2.24 25.04
N THR A 133 -18.09 0.94 25.37
CA THR A 133 -16.79 0.28 25.62
C THR A 133 -15.81 0.41 24.45
N LEU A 134 -16.29 0.35 23.20
CA LEU A 134 -15.45 0.52 22.02
C LEU A 134 -14.91 1.95 21.90
N GLY A 135 -15.76 2.98 22.02
CA GLY A 135 -15.33 4.38 21.91
C GLY A 135 -14.44 4.82 23.07
N GLU A 136 -14.74 4.36 24.30
CA GLU A 136 -13.87 4.53 25.47
C GLU A 136 -12.49 3.91 25.23
N LYS A 137 -12.43 2.65 24.76
CA LYS A 137 -11.14 1.99 24.46
C LYS A 137 -10.38 2.75 23.39
N LEU A 138 -11.02 3.12 22.28
CA LEU A 138 -10.41 3.88 21.18
C LEU A 138 -9.78 5.19 21.69
N ARG A 139 -10.53 5.98 22.48
CA ARG A 139 -10.05 7.25 23.07
C ARG A 139 -8.97 7.06 24.14
N SER A 140 -8.95 5.92 24.83
CA SER A 140 -7.92 5.60 25.83
C SER A 140 -6.58 5.11 25.25
N VAL A 141 -6.60 4.58 24.02
CA VAL A 141 -5.43 3.98 23.35
C VAL A 141 -4.87 4.91 22.27
N LEU A 142 -5.74 5.50 21.44
CA LEU A 142 -5.33 6.30 20.29
C LEU A 142 -5.30 7.78 20.69
N PRO A 143 -4.14 8.45 20.66
CA PRO A 143 -4.09 9.90 20.90
C PRO A 143 -4.80 10.62 19.76
N LEU A 144 -5.75 11.51 20.05
CA LEU A 144 -6.55 12.21 19.04
C LEU A 144 -6.17 13.69 18.98
N LYS A 145 -6.25 14.28 17.79
CA LYS A 145 -6.24 15.75 17.65
C LYS A 145 -7.53 16.31 18.26
N THR A 146 -7.47 17.53 18.79
CA THR A 146 -8.63 18.22 19.41
C THR A 146 -9.83 18.31 18.47
N ASP A 147 -9.59 18.40 17.16
CA ASP A 147 -10.61 18.49 16.12
C ASP A 147 -10.76 17.20 15.29
N ALA A 148 -10.37 16.05 15.84
CA ALA A 148 -10.42 14.77 15.14
C ALA A 148 -11.85 14.35 14.73
N GLU A 149 -11.98 13.79 13.53
CA GLU A 149 -13.24 13.27 12.99
C GLU A 149 -13.42 11.81 13.42
N ILE A 150 -14.41 11.52 14.27
CA ILE A 150 -14.68 10.18 14.79
C ILE A 150 -16.01 9.71 14.20
N THR A 151 -15.93 9.00 13.07
CA THR A 151 -17.09 8.53 12.30
C THR A 151 -17.57 7.16 12.75
N PHE A 152 -18.90 7.02 12.91
CA PHE A 152 -19.60 5.74 13.08
C PHE A 152 -20.50 5.45 11.87
N GLU A 153 -20.29 4.31 11.21
CA GLU A 153 -21.15 3.83 10.12
C GLU A 153 -22.37 3.06 10.68
N ALA A 154 -23.58 3.36 10.20
CA ALA A 154 -24.79 2.68 10.68
C ALA A 154 -25.81 2.37 9.57
N ARG A 155 -26.54 1.25 9.77
CA ARG A 155 -27.81 0.97 9.09
C ARG A 155 -28.97 1.42 9.98
N PHE A 156 -30.04 1.96 9.39
CA PHE A 156 -31.30 2.24 10.11
C PHE A 156 -31.90 1.00 10.79
N GLN A 157 -31.82 -0.17 10.15
CA GLN A 157 -32.33 -1.41 10.70
C GLN A 157 -31.56 -1.82 11.97
N GLY A 158 -32.21 -1.62 13.13
CA GLY A 158 -31.65 -1.90 14.45
C GLY A 158 -30.89 -0.73 15.09
N PHE A 159 -30.80 0.44 14.43
CA PHE A 159 -30.24 1.65 15.02
C PHE A 159 -31.38 2.53 15.56
N ASP A 160 -31.39 2.64 16.89
CA ASP A 160 -32.40 3.25 17.74
C ASP A 160 -31.79 4.35 18.64
N ASN A 161 -32.62 5.00 19.43
CA ASN A 161 -32.22 6.15 20.25
C ASN A 161 -31.15 5.78 21.29
N ASP A 162 -31.19 4.56 21.83
CA ASP A 162 -30.21 4.08 22.82
C ASP A 162 -28.84 3.90 22.18
N ARG A 163 -28.76 3.34 20.96
CA ARG A 163 -27.50 3.24 20.22
C ARG A 163 -27.00 4.59 19.74
N PHE A 164 -27.88 5.48 19.28
CA PHE A 164 -27.49 6.82 18.86
C PHE A 164 -26.91 7.63 20.04
N SER A 165 -27.57 7.59 21.20
CA SER A 165 -27.08 8.20 22.44
C SER A 165 -25.74 7.59 22.88
N ALA A 166 -25.64 6.26 22.90
CA ALA A 166 -24.39 5.58 23.21
C ALA A 166 -23.24 5.95 22.26
N CYS A 167 -23.50 6.17 20.97
CA CYS A 167 -22.49 6.68 20.05
C CYS A 167 -22.03 8.10 20.43
N LEU A 168 -22.96 9.01 20.70
CA LEU A 168 -22.62 10.39 21.10
C LEU A 168 -21.82 10.43 22.40
N ASP A 169 -22.22 9.63 23.39
CA ASP A 169 -21.61 9.61 24.72
C ASP A 169 -20.26 8.87 24.70
N ALA A 170 -20.07 7.91 23.79
CA ALA A 170 -18.76 7.32 23.46
C ALA A 170 -17.79 8.31 22.77
N GLY A 171 -18.30 9.43 22.26
CA GLY A 171 -17.53 10.50 21.60
C GLY A 171 -17.55 10.48 20.08
N PHE A 172 -18.42 9.69 19.42
CA PHE A 172 -18.61 9.76 17.98
C PHE A 172 -19.27 11.09 17.60
N ASN A 173 -18.59 11.87 16.74
CA ASN A 173 -19.01 13.23 16.35
C ASN A 173 -19.48 13.32 14.88
N ARG A 174 -19.38 12.22 14.14
CA ARG A 174 -19.85 12.09 12.76
C ARG A 174 -20.50 10.72 12.51
N PHE A 175 -21.54 10.69 11.69
CA PHE A 175 -22.24 9.47 11.31
C PHE A 175 -22.34 9.36 9.78
N SER A 176 -22.02 8.18 9.22
CA SER A 176 -22.40 7.82 7.84
C SER A 176 -23.58 6.85 7.92
N LEU A 177 -24.74 7.29 7.48
CA LEU A 177 -25.97 6.51 7.54
C LEU A 177 -26.31 5.96 6.16
N GLY A 178 -26.24 4.64 6.02
CA GLY A 178 -26.48 3.98 4.74
C GLY A 178 -27.98 3.86 4.42
N LEU A 179 -28.55 4.86 3.73
CA LEU A 179 -29.95 4.85 3.27
C LEU A 179 -30.12 4.11 1.93
N GLN A 180 -29.24 4.38 0.98
CA GLN A 180 -29.23 3.94 -0.42
C GLN A 180 -30.32 4.57 -1.31
N SER A 181 -31.56 4.67 -0.83
CA SER A 181 -32.70 5.33 -1.50
C SER A 181 -33.81 5.54 -0.46
N PHE A 182 -34.73 6.49 -0.67
CA PHE A 182 -35.97 6.58 0.12
C PHE A 182 -37.09 5.74 -0.48
N GLN A 183 -37.04 5.35 -1.76
CA GLN A 183 -38.10 4.55 -2.40
C GLN A 183 -38.20 3.13 -1.80
N THR A 184 -39.28 2.85 -1.05
CA THR A 184 -39.51 1.58 -0.32
C THR A 184 -39.27 0.33 -1.17
N GLU A 185 -39.74 0.30 -2.41
CA GLU A 185 -39.60 -0.86 -3.30
C GLU A 185 -38.17 -1.08 -3.79
N LEU A 186 -37.38 -0.01 -3.99
CA LEU A 186 -35.94 -0.13 -4.27
C LEU A 186 -35.21 -0.65 -3.03
N ARG A 187 -35.46 -0.04 -1.87
CA ARG A 187 -34.88 -0.42 -0.57
C ARG A 187 -35.05 -1.91 -0.28
N GLN A 188 -36.28 -2.41 -0.38
CA GLN A 188 -36.61 -3.81 -0.07
C GLN A 188 -35.96 -4.79 -1.05
N ARG A 189 -35.90 -4.47 -2.36
CA ARG A 189 -35.15 -5.26 -3.36
C ARG A 189 -33.63 -5.31 -3.08
N LEU A 190 -33.08 -4.31 -2.41
CA LEU A 190 -31.68 -4.30 -1.97
C LEU A 190 -31.44 -5.07 -0.66
N GLY A 191 -32.49 -5.53 0.02
CA GLY A 191 -32.42 -6.16 1.34
C GLY A 191 -32.48 -5.19 2.52
N ARG A 192 -32.90 -3.93 2.30
CA ARG A 192 -33.19 -2.94 3.35
C ARG A 192 -34.68 -3.01 3.67
N ILE A 193 -35.04 -3.59 4.81
CA ILE A 193 -36.45 -3.94 5.10
C ILE A 193 -37.32 -2.74 5.50
N ASP A 194 -36.74 -1.74 6.20
CA ASP A 194 -37.47 -0.57 6.66
C ASP A 194 -37.87 0.30 5.45
N ASP A 195 -39.14 0.72 5.41
CA ASP A 195 -39.69 1.57 4.37
C ASP A 195 -39.08 2.99 4.37
N GLY A 196 -39.32 3.73 3.29
CA GLY A 196 -38.79 5.08 3.10
C GLY A 196 -39.19 6.08 4.18
N GLU A 197 -40.46 6.03 4.59
CA GLU A 197 -41.06 7.00 5.51
C GLU A 197 -40.58 6.78 6.94
N THR A 198 -40.49 5.51 7.38
CA THR A 198 -39.85 5.12 8.64
C THR A 198 -38.41 5.61 8.72
N VAL A 199 -37.66 5.50 7.63
CA VAL A 199 -36.24 5.91 7.56
C VAL A 199 -36.11 7.43 7.52
N ARG A 200 -36.94 8.13 6.74
CA ARG A 200 -37.00 9.60 6.71
C ARG A 200 -37.29 10.17 8.10
N ARG A 201 -38.35 9.69 8.78
CA ARG A 201 -38.70 10.14 10.13
C ARG A 201 -37.58 9.91 11.14
N ARG A 202 -36.89 8.76 11.08
CA ARG A 202 -35.77 8.47 12.00
C ARG A 202 -34.54 9.31 11.68
N LEU A 203 -34.23 9.55 10.41
CA LEU A 203 -33.14 10.44 10.00
C LEU A 203 -33.40 11.85 10.54
N GLU A 204 -34.59 12.39 10.30
CA GLU A 204 -35.00 13.70 10.83
C GLU A 204 -35.06 13.75 12.37
N HIS A 205 -35.34 12.64 13.05
CA HIS A 205 -35.30 12.59 14.51
C HIS A 205 -33.87 12.76 15.03
N PHE A 206 -32.88 12.14 14.38
CA PHE A 206 -31.48 12.26 14.76
C PHE A 206 -30.88 13.61 14.35
N THR A 207 -31.17 14.13 13.15
CA THR A 207 -30.64 15.43 12.68
C THR A 207 -31.14 16.59 13.54
N ARG A 208 -32.40 16.58 13.97
CA ARG A 208 -32.97 17.60 14.89
C ARG A 208 -32.28 17.69 16.25
N GLN A 209 -31.49 16.70 16.66
CA GLN A 209 -30.73 16.77 17.92
C GLN A 209 -29.46 17.63 17.80
N ASP A 210 -28.95 17.84 16.58
CA ASP A 210 -27.78 18.67 16.24
C ASP A 210 -26.48 18.42 17.03
N ARG A 211 -26.39 17.29 17.77
CA ARG A 211 -25.23 16.91 18.61
C ARG A 211 -24.02 16.41 17.82
N ALA A 212 -24.19 16.05 16.55
CA ALA A 212 -23.15 15.47 15.69
C ALA A 212 -23.50 15.67 14.21
N VAL A 213 -22.49 15.57 13.33
CA VAL A 213 -22.71 15.66 11.88
C VAL A 213 -23.26 14.33 11.36
N ILE A 214 -24.41 14.38 10.68
CA ILE A 214 -25.03 13.21 10.06
C ILE A 214 -24.94 13.36 8.54
N VAL A 215 -24.30 12.38 7.90
CA VAL A 215 -24.23 12.17 6.46
C VAL A 215 -25.21 11.07 6.07
N ALA A 216 -25.95 11.28 5.00
CA ALA A 216 -26.81 10.27 4.38
C ALA A 216 -26.19 9.72 3.09
N ASP A 217 -25.95 8.41 3.03
CA ASP A 217 -25.37 7.74 1.86
C ASP A 217 -26.50 7.24 0.93
N LEU A 218 -26.54 7.73 -0.31
CA LEU A 218 -27.48 7.35 -1.36
C LEU A 218 -26.75 6.69 -2.55
N ILE A 219 -27.48 5.85 -3.29
CA ILE A 219 -26.98 5.21 -4.52
C ILE A 219 -27.90 5.54 -5.69
N TYR A 220 -27.33 6.06 -6.78
CA TYR A 220 -28.01 6.24 -8.05
C TYR A 220 -27.64 5.16 -9.08
N GLY A 221 -28.52 4.93 -10.04
CA GLY A 221 -28.38 3.87 -11.04
C GLY A 221 -28.67 2.46 -10.51
N LEU A 222 -29.57 2.34 -9.53
CA LEU A 222 -30.08 1.06 -9.01
C LEU A 222 -31.05 0.39 -10.01
N PRO A 223 -31.14 -0.96 -10.07
CA PRO A 223 -32.11 -1.65 -10.93
C PRO A 223 -33.57 -1.25 -10.70
N GLY A 224 -34.20 -0.71 -11.74
CA GLY A 224 -35.56 -0.17 -11.69
C GLY A 224 -35.69 1.17 -10.96
N GLN A 225 -34.60 1.92 -10.77
CA GLN A 225 -34.63 3.32 -10.36
C GLN A 225 -34.77 4.19 -11.61
N THR A 226 -35.75 5.10 -11.59
CA THR A 226 -36.02 6.06 -12.67
C THR A 226 -35.42 7.43 -12.30
N PRO A 227 -35.27 8.37 -13.24
CA PRO A 227 -34.91 9.74 -12.92
C PRO A 227 -35.87 10.40 -11.91
N ALA A 228 -37.17 10.10 -11.98
CA ALA A 228 -38.16 10.60 -11.03
C ALA A 228 -37.98 10.03 -9.60
N HIS A 229 -37.65 8.74 -9.48
CA HIS A 229 -37.28 8.13 -8.18
C HIS A 229 -36.03 8.80 -7.60
N TRP A 230 -35.04 9.12 -8.43
CA TRP A 230 -33.82 9.78 -8.00
C TRP A 230 -34.04 11.23 -7.58
N GLN A 231 -34.81 12.01 -8.35
CA GLN A 231 -35.15 13.38 -7.95
C GLN A 231 -35.93 13.40 -6.63
N SER A 232 -36.92 12.51 -6.46
CA SER A 232 -37.65 12.37 -5.20
C SER A 232 -36.76 11.99 -4.01
N ASP A 233 -35.74 11.13 -4.23
CA ASP A 233 -34.74 10.81 -3.20
C ASP A 233 -33.88 12.04 -2.82
N LEU A 234 -33.50 12.88 -3.80
CA LEU A 234 -32.74 14.11 -3.58
C LEU A 234 -33.54 15.22 -2.90
N ASP A 235 -34.80 15.41 -3.30
CA ASP A 235 -35.71 16.40 -2.70
C ASP A 235 -36.00 16.01 -1.24
N THR A 236 -36.23 14.72 -0.98
CA THR A 236 -36.39 14.21 0.40
C THR A 236 -35.12 14.41 1.23
N LEU A 237 -33.94 14.16 0.64
CA LEU A 237 -32.64 14.30 1.31
C LEU A 237 -32.44 15.72 1.84
N VAL A 238 -32.66 16.76 1.03
CA VAL A 238 -32.40 18.16 1.44
C VAL A 238 -33.34 18.61 2.57
N ASP A 239 -34.57 18.09 2.61
CA ASP A 239 -35.55 18.38 3.66
C ASP A 239 -35.26 17.66 4.99
N THR A 240 -34.53 16.53 4.97
CA THR A 240 -34.27 15.73 6.20
C THR A 240 -33.39 16.41 7.25
N GLY A 241 -32.75 17.53 6.91
CA GLY A 241 -31.92 18.30 7.83
C GLY A 241 -30.47 17.80 7.97
N VAL A 242 -30.01 16.86 7.16
CA VAL A 242 -28.64 16.31 7.21
C VAL A 242 -27.53 17.37 7.13
N GLY A 243 -26.40 17.07 7.77
CA GLY A 243 -25.18 17.88 7.70
C GLY A 243 -24.36 17.62 6.44
N GLY A 244 -24.55 16.46 5.79
CA GLY A 244 -23.92 16.13 4.52
C GLY A 244 -24.62 14.99 3.77
N ALA A 245 -24.15 14.72 2.56
CA ALA A 245 -24.68 13.69 1.69
C ALA A 245 -23.59 13.04 0.85
N ASP A 246 -23.72 11.73 0.64
CA ASP A 246 -22.82 10.93 -0.17
C ASP A 246 -23.61 10.34 -1.34
N LEU A 247 -23.29 10.76 -2.58
CA LEU A 247 -24.00 10.35 -3.80
C LEU A 247 -23.15 9.36 -4.60
N TYR A 248 -23.35 8.07 -4.37
CA TYR A 248 -22.58 7.00 -5.01
C TYR A 248 -23.25 6.46 -6.27
N GLN A 249 -22.46 6.21 -7.32
CA GLN A 249 -22.93 5.45 -8.49
C GLN A 249 -22.96 3.96 -8.16
N LEU A 250 -24.02 3.24 -8.56
CA LEU A 250 -23.98 1.78 -8.54
C LEU A 250 -22.94 1.25 -9.55
N ILE A 251 -21.84 0.72 -9.02
CA ILE A 251 -20.90 -0.15 -9.74
C ILE A 251 -21.36 -1.61 -9.54
N LEU A 252 -21.82 -2.26 -10.60
CA LEU A 252 -22.34 -3.63 -10.54
C LEU A 252 -21.21 -4.65 -10.46
N LEU A 253 -20.87 -5.09 -9.24
CA LEU A 253 -19.86 -6.11 -9.00
C LEU A 253 -20.38 -7.51 -9.41
N PRO A 254 -19.78 -8.23 -10.38
CA PRO A 254 -20.26 -9.53 -10.86
C PRO A 254 -20.39 -10.61 -9.76
N GLN A 255 -19.53 -10.54 -8.74
CA GLN A 255 -19.48 -11.42 -7.57
C GLN A 255 -20.48 -11.05 -6.45
N SER A 256 -21.18 -9.92 -6.55
CA SER A 256 -22.29 -9.58 -5.63
C SER A 256 -23.49 -10.53 -5.86
N LYS A 257 -24.50 -10.50 -4.97
CA LYS A 257 -25.76 -11.22 -5.26
C LYS A 257 -26.47 -10.56 -6.44
N LEU A 258 -26.54 -9.22 -6.45
CA LEU A 258 -27.18 -8.45 -7.51
C LEU A 258 -26.55 -8.71 -8.88
N GLY A 259 -25.22 -8.72 -8.99
CA GLY A 259 -24.50 -9.03 -10.23
C GLY A 259 -24.84 -10.41 -10.78
N ARG A 260 -24.88 -11.44 -9.91
CA ARG A 260 -25.33 -12.78 -10.32
C ARG A 260 -26.80 -12.85 -10.71
N ASP A 261 -27.67 -12.11 -10.04
CA ASP A 261 -29.11 -12.11 -10.34
C ASP A 261 -29.41 -11.40 -11.67
N VAL A 262 -28.75 -10.26 -11.93
CA VAL A 262 -28.80 -9.53 -13.21
C VAL A 262 -28.26 -10.39 -14.36
N ASN A 263 -27.09 -11.01 -14.19
CA ASN A 263 -26.51 -11.90 -15.20
C ASN A 263 -27.37 -13.14 -15.51
N LYS A 264 -28.31 -13.50 -14.62
CA LYS A 264 -29.28 -14.59 -14.80
C LYS A 264 -30.65 -14.11 -15.31
N GLY A 265 -30.84 -12.81 -15.54
CA GLY A 265 -32.14 -12.22 -15.89
C GLY A 265 -33.19 -12.27 -14.78
N LEU A 266 -32.80 -12.55 -13.52
CA LEU A 266 -33.71 -12.59 -12.36
C LEU A 266 -34.04 -11.19 -11.83
N VAL A 267 -33.21 -10.21 -12.15
CA VAL A 267 -33.39 -8.79 -11.84
C VAL A 267 -33.05 -8.02 -13.12
N ALA A 268 -33.84 -6.97 -13.43
CA ALA A 268 -33.56 -6.10 -14.57
C ALA A 268 -32.13 -5.50 -14.48
N PRO A 269 -31.47 -5.22 -15.62
CA PRO A 269 -30.19 -4.52 -15.58
C PRO A 269 -30.34 -3.15 -14.89
N PRO A 270 -29.27 -2.65 -14.24
CA PRO A 270 -29.26 -1.28 -13.75
C PRO A 270 -29.28 -0.29 -14.94
N PRO A 271 -29.76 0.95 -14.72
CA PRO A 271 -29.71 2.04 -15.70
C PRO A 271 -28.37 2.18 -16.44
N GLY A 272 -28.46 2.63 -17.69
CA GLY A 272 -27.33 2.83 -18.60
C GLY A 272 -26.38 3.94 -18.16
N THR A 273 -25.28 4.12 -18.92
CA THR A 273 -24.31 5.20 -18.66
C THR A 273 -24.96 6.59 -18.77
N GLU A 274 -25.78 6.80 -19.80
CA GLU A 274 -26.52 8.05 -20.06
C GLU A 274 -27.49 8.40 -18.92
N GLU A 275 -28.35 7.45 -18.51
CA GLU A 275 -29.25 7.65 -17.36
C GLU A 275 -28.49 7.93 -16.06
N LYS A 276 -27.35 7.27 -15.83
CA LYS A 276 -26.49 7.51 -14.66
C LYS A 276 -25.80 8.87 -14.71
N ALA A 277 -25.41 9.34 -15.88
CA ALA A 277 -24.87 10.69 -16.08
C ALA A 277 -25.94 11.76 -15.81
N ALA A 278 -27.17 11.58 -16.32
CA ALA A 278 -28.30 12.45 -16.00
C ALA A 278 -28.62 12.46 -14.49
N MET A 279 -28.63 11.30 -13.83
CA MET A 279 -28.79 11.21 -12.36
C MET A 279 -27.65 11.92 -11.59
N PHE A 280 -26.40 11.75 -12.03
CA PHE A 280 -25.25 12.44 -11.43
C PHE A 280 -25.39 13.97 -11.55
N ASN A 281 -25.76 14.47 -12.73
CA ASN A 281 -25.98 15.89 -12.96
C ASN A 281 -27.16 16.44 -12.15
N ALA A 282 -28.28 15.73 -12.06
CA ALA A 282 -29.42 16.09 -11.20
C ALA A 282 -29.03 16.19 -9.71
N GLY A 283 -28.12 15.32 -9.26
CA GLY A 283 -27.53 15.40 -7.92
C GLY A 283 -26.70 16.66 -7.70
N ILE A 284 -25.85 17.03 -8.67
CA ILE A 284 -25.07 18.28 -8.66
C ILE A 284 -26.00 19.50 -8.61
N GLU A 285 -26.97 19.58 -9.53
CA GLU A 285 -27.88 20.71 -9.65
C GLU A 285 -28.74 20.89 -8.40
N THR A 286 -29.31 19.80 -7.87
CA THR A 286 -30.17 19.86 -6.69
C THR A 286 -29.37 20.27 -5.46
N LEU A 287 -28.26 19.60 -5.14
CA LEU A 287 -27.48 19.95 -3.94
C LEU A 287 -26.87 21.36 -4.02
N SER A 288 -26.43 21.80 -5.20
CA SER A 288 -25.94 23.17 -5.41
C SER A 288 -27.05 24.22 -5.24
N ARG A 289 -28.27 23.95 -5.74
CA ARG A 289 -29.46 24.81 -5.56
C ARG A 289 -29.83 24.97 -4.08
N HIS A 290 -29.61 23.93 -3.28
CA HIS A 290 -29.82 23.95 -1.83
C HIS A 290 -28.56 24.36 -1.02
N HIS A 291 -27.57 24.96 -1.69
CA HIS A 291 -26.33 25.50 -1.09
C HIS A 291 -25.45 24.49 -0.33
N PHE A 292 -25.52 23.20 -0.66
CA PHE A 292 -24.53 22.23 -0.20
C PHE A 292 -23.20 22.49 -0.91
N ASN A 293 -22.12 22.54 -0.14
CA ASN A 293 -20.77 22.65 -0.66
C ASN A 293 -20.27 21.27 -1.08
N ARG A 294 -19.72 21.16 -2.29
CA ARG A 294 -19.12 19.92 -2.75
C ARG A 294 -17.74 19.76 -2.13
N LEU A 295 -17.55 18.71 -1.33
CA LEU A 295 -16.29 18.40 -0.64
C LEU A 295 -15.47 17.34 -1.39
N SER A 296 -16.13 16.50 -2.20
CA SER A 296 -15.48 15.62 -3.17
C SER A 296 -16.42 15.32 -4.34
N VAL A 297 -15.96 14.56 -5.34
CA VAL A 297 -16.78 14.11 -6.47
C VAL A 297 -18.06 13.39 -6.03
N SER A 298 -18.04 12.64 -4.92
CA SER A 298 -19.23 11.97 -4.36
C SER A 298 -19.86 12.70 -3.17
N HIS A 299 -19.09 13.52 -2.44
CA HIS A 299 -19.45 13.96 -1.08
C HIS A 299 -19.77 15.45 -0.99
N TRP A 300 -20.80 15.77 -0.21
CA TRP A 300 -21.34 17.13 -0.05
C TRP A 300 -21.56 17.46 1.43
N GLY A 301 -21.21 18.68 1.84
CA GLY A 301 -21.44 19.22 3.18
C GLY A 301 -22.37 20.42 3.15
N ARG A 302 -23.42 20.41 3.98
CA ARG A 302 -24.40 21.49 4.08
C ARG A 302 -23.82 22.75 4.73
N ASP A 303 -22.94 22.55 5.71
CA ASP A 303 -22.27 23.61 6.46
C ASP A 303 -20.80 23.22 6.75
N ARG A 304 -20.06 24.09 7.46
CA ARG A 304 -18.62 23.91 7.72
C ARG A 304 -18.27 22.80 8.73
N ARG A 305 -19.25 22.17 9.39
CA ARG A 305 -19.04 21.07 10.34
C ARG A 305 -18.72 19.77 9.61
N GLU A 306 -19.38 19.51 8.48
CA GLU A 306 -19.02 18.41 7.58
C GLU A 306 -17.74 18.79 6.83
N ARG A 307 -16.70 17.97 6.97
CA ARG A 307 -15.36 18.22 6.41
C ARG A 307 -14.82 17.04 5.60
N ASN A 308 -15.49 15.89 5.64
CA ASN A 308 -15.13 14.63 5.01
C ASN A 308 -13.65 14.23 5.21
N ARG A 309 -13.08 14.57 6.36
CA ARG A 309 -11.63 14.62 6.59
C ARG A 309 -11.01 13.24 6.50
N TYR A 310 -11.66 12.22 7.07
CA TYR A 310 -11.18 10.85 7.03
C TYR A 310 -11.11 10.32 5.59
N ASN A 311 -12.17 10.49 4.81
CA ASN A 311 -12.25 9.98 3.44
C ASN A 311 -11.25 10.67 2.51
N HIS A 312 -11.08 11.99 2.64
CA HIS A 312 -10.10 12.74 1.87
C HIS A 312 -8.67 12.33 2.22
N LEU A 313 -8.30 12.35 3.52
CA LEU A 313 -6.94 12.02 3.97
C LEU A 313 -6.54 10.57 3.63
N SER A 314 -7.48 9.62 3.67
CA SER A 314 -7.25 8.22 3.29
C SER A 314 -6.78 8.09 1.83
N LYS A 315 -7.43 8.83 0.92
CA LYS A 315 -7.08 8.91 -0.51
C LYS A 315 -5.81 9.72 -0.75
N ALA A 316 -5.57 10.75 0.06
CA ALA A 316 -4.36 11.58 0.06
C ALA A 316 -3.12 10.90 0.68
N GLY A 317 -3.18 9.59 0.99
CA GLY A 317 -2.01 8.81 1.35
C GLY A 317 -1.63 8.82 2.82
N ALA A 318 -2.51 9.31 3.71
CA ALA A 318 -2.31 9.27 5.15
C ALA A 318 -1.93 7.86 5.65
N ASP A 319 -1.19 7.80 6.76
CA ASP A 319 -1.04 6.54 7.50
C ASP A 319 -2.42 6.17 8.06
N LEU A 320 -2.87 4.95 7.76
CA LEU A 320 -4.20 4.45 8.06
C LEU A 320 -4.06 3.13 8.83
N ILE A 321 -4.06 3.18 10.16
CA ILE A 321 -3.80 2.00 10.98
C ILE A 321 -5.06 1.12 11.05
N PRO A 322 -5.04 -0.14 10.59
CA PRO A 322 -6.22 -1.00 10.58
C PRO A 322 -6.36 -1.82 11.88
N PHE A 323 -7.59 -1.95 12.34
CA PHE A 323 -7.99 -2.81 13.45
C PHE A 323 -9.25 -3.60 13.07
N GLY A 324 -9.34 -4.85 13.54
CA GLY A 324 -10.43 -5.77 13.25
C GLY A 324 -10.17 -6.69 12.05
N SER A 325 -10.95 -7.77 11.96
CA SER A 325 -10.88 -8.78 10.90
C SER A 325 -11.29 -8.19 9.55
N GLY A 326 -10.46 -8.37 8.52
CA GLY A 326 -10.68 -7.84 7.17
C GLY A 326 -10.44 -6.34 6.99
N ALA A 327 -9.88 -5.65 7.99
CA ALA A 327 -9.47 -4.27 7.89
C ALA A 327 -8.28 -4.09 6.94
N GLY A 328 -8.34 -3.08 6.07
CA GLY A 328 -7.24 -2.65 5.20
C GLY A 328 -6.71 -1.29 5.65
N GLY A 329 -5.42 -1.04 5.42
CA GLY A 329 -4.75 0.18 5.88
C GLY A 329 -3.37 0.41 5.26
N ARG A 330 -2.63 1.33 5.86
CA ARG A 330 -1.26 1.70 5.47
C ARG A 330 -0.45 2.17 6.69
N ILE A 331 0.81 1.80 6.79
CA ILE A 331 1.73 2.32 7.80
C ILE A 331 3.10 2.62 7.18
N ALA A 332 3.60 3.85 7.34
CA ALA A 332 4.84 4.33 6.74
C ALA A 332 4.97 4.00 5.24
N GLY A 333 3.87 4.16 4.49
CA GLY A 333 3.78 3.85 3.06
C GLY A 333 3.49 2.38 2.70
N HIS A 334 3.68 1.43 3.62
CA HIS A 334 3.43 0.01 3.39
C HIS A 334 1.94 -0.28 3.43
N GLY A 335 1.39 -0.95 2.40
CA GLY A 335 0.01 -1.41 2.40
C GLY A 335 -0.15 -2.60 3.35
N VAL A 336 -1.24 -2.65 4.10
CA VAL A 336 -1.49 -3.71 5.09
C VAL A 336 -2.95 -4.19 5.04
N MET A 337 -3.18 -5.49 5.23
CA MET A 337 -4.52 -6.04 5.41
C MET A 337 -4.53 -7.15 6.47
N THR A 338 -5.58 -7.17 7.30
CA THR A 338 -5.78 -8.18 8.33
C THR A 338 -6.59 -9.39 7.85
N GLU A 339 -6.50 -10.49 8.59
CA GLU A 339 -7.23 -11.74 8.36
C GLU A 339 -8.72 -11.51 8.16
N ARG A 340 -9.22 -11.88 6.98
CA ARG A 340 -10.66 -11.83 6.63
C ARG A 340 -11.46 -13.01 7.19
N LYS A 341 -10.79 -14.09 7.58
CA LYS A 341 -11.43 -15.24 8.22
C LYS A 341 -11.51 -15.00 9.71
N LEU A 342 -12.72 -14.88 10.23
CA LEU A 342 -12.96 -14.55 11.63
C LEU A 342 -12.24 -15.48 12.62
N CYS A 343 -12.21 -16.79 12.36
CA CYS A 343 -11.44 -17.75 13.18
C CYS A 343 -9.95 -17.40 13.22
N HIS A 344 -9.29 -17.31 12.06
CA HIS A 344 -7.86 -17.00 11.97
C HIS A 344 -7.50 -15.66 12.64
N TYR A 345 -8.38 -14.65 12.53
CA TYR A 345 -8.22 -13.39 13.23
C TYR A 345 -8.24 -13.59 14.75
N LEU A 346 -9.22 -14.32 15.28
CA LEU A 346 -9.34 -14.61 16.71
C LEU A 346 -8.14 -15.42 17.22
N ASP A 347 -7.71 -16.43 16.46
CA ASP A 347 -6.57 -17.31 16.80
C ASP A 347 -5.27 -16.49 16.92
N LYS A 348 -4.98 -15.61 15.95
CA LYS A 348 -3.78 -14.74 15.99
C LYS A 348 -3.83 -13.71 17.13
N ILE A 349 -5.00 -13.11 17.40
CA ILE A 349 -5.15 -12.20 18.54
C ILE A 349 -4.98 -12.94 19.88
N ALA A 350 -5.46 -14.17 20.00
CA ALA A 350 -5.25 -14.99 21.19
C ALA A 350 -3.77 -15.33 21.42
N ALA A 351 -2.99 -15.51 20.34
CA ALA A 351 -1.53 -15.66 20.38
C ALA A 351 -0.77 -14.34 20.68
N GLY A 352 -1.45 -13.18 20.70
CA GLY A 352 -0.81 -11.88 20.85
C GLY A 352 -0.13 -11.36 19.58
N GLU A 353 -0.48 -11.91 18.41
CA GLU A 353 0.08 -11.56 17.11
C GLU A 353 -0.81 -10.55 16.38
N LYS A 354 -0.20 -9.64 15.59
CA LYS A 354 -0.98 -8.82 14.66
C LYS A 354 -1.57 -9.74 13.58
N PRO A 355 -2.90 -9.73 13.33
CA PRO A 355 -3.55 -10.70 12.46
C PRO A 355 -3.39 -10.33 10.98
N LEU A 356 -2.15 -10.28 10.49
CA LEU A 356 -1.81 -9.91 9.11
C LEU A 356 -2.11 -11.07 8.15
N VAL A 357 -2.62 -10.75 6.97
CA VAL A 357 -2.81 -11.69 5.84
C VAL A 357 -2.12 -11.22 4.55
N MET A 358 -1.76 -9.94 4.48
CA MET A 358 -1.04 -9.34 3.35
C MET A 358 -0.34 -8.06 3.80
N MET A 359 0.91 -7.89 3.39
CA MET A 359 1.59 -6.60 3.36
C MET A 359 2.17 -6.33 1.97
N THR A 360 2.29 -5.06 1.60
CA THR A 360 3.00 -4.60 0.41
C THR A 360 4.02 -3.53 0.79
N GLN A 361 5.15 -3.54 0.08
CA GLN A 361 6.14 -2.47 0.11
C GLN A 361 5.50 -1.14 -0.35
N PRO A 362 6.05 0.03 0.05
CA PRO A 362 5.64 1.30 -0.54
C PRO A 362 5.89 1.27 -2.05
N HIS A 363 4.91 1.69 -2.84
CA HIS A 363 5.15 1.92 -4.27
C HIS A 363 6.22 3.03 -4.42
N ALA A 364 7.16 2.91 -5.35
CA ALA A 364 8.25 3.89 -5.51
C ALA A 364 7.71 5.34 -5.61
N GLU A 365 6.70 5.54 -6.46
CA GLU A 365 6.02 6.82 -6.65
C GLU A 365 4.77 7.03 -5.76
N HIS A 366 4.65 6.37 -4.61
CA HIS A 366 3.41 6.36 -3.80
C HIS A 366 2.87 7.76 -3.50
N ARG A 367 3.74 8.73 -3.14
CA ARG A 367 3.35 10.12 -2.82
C ARG A 367 2.63 10.79 -3.98
N MET A 368 3.20 10.68 -5.18
CA MET A 368 2.62 11.20 -6.41
C MET A 368 1.26 10.55 -6.71
N ARG A 369 1.16 9.22 -6.57
CA ARG A 369 -0.09 8.48 -6.84
C ARG A 369 -1.18 8.80 -5.82
N PHE A 370 -0.83 9.14 -4.58
CA PHE A 370 -1.78 9.67 -3.59
C PHE A 370 -2.16 11.14 -3.83
N ALA A 371 -1.24 11.99 -4.30
CA ALA A 371 -1.56 13.36 -4.72
C ALA A 371 -2.55 13.36 -5.90
N LEU A 372 -2.34 12.46 -6.89
CA LEU A 372 -3.32 12.20 -7.95
C LEU A 372 -4.67 11.73 -7.37
N GLY A 373 -4.67 10.72 -6.49
CA GLY A 373 -5.89 10.20 -5.87
C GLY A 373 -6.67 11.24 -5.05
N ALA A 374 -5.99 12.12 -4.33
CA ALA A 374 -6.61 13.25 -3.63
C ALA A 374 -7.22 14.26 -4.62
N GLY A 375 -6.49 14.62 -5.68
CA GLY A 375 -6.97 15.58 -6.68
C GLY A 375 -8.18 15.08 -7.46
N PHE A 376 -8.16 13.83 -7.93
CA PHE A 376 -9.33 13.21 -8.60
C PHE A 376 -10.54 13.05 -7.67
N ASP A 377 -10.34 12.99 -6.35
CA ASP A 377 -11.44 13.03 -5.38
C ASP A 377 -11.98 14.45 -5.18
N LEU A 378 -11.11 15.45 -5.10
CA LEU A 378 -11.51 16.86 -4.99
C LEU A 378 -12.10 17.43 -6.30
N GLY A 379 -11.85 16.78 -7.44
CA GLY A 379 -12.30 17.23 -8.75
C GLY A 379 -11.32 18.16 -9.49
N TYR A 380 -10.07 18.27 -9.04
CA TYR A 380 -9.01 19.03 -9.72
C TYR A 380 -7.61 18.51 -9.36
N LEU A 381 -6.64 18.65 -10.27
CA LEU A 381 -5.23 18.35 -9.98
C LEU A 381 -4.44 19.65 -9.77
N ASP A 382 -3.65 19.73 -8.71
CA ASP A 382 -2.67 20.80 -8.51
C ASP A 382 -1.34 20.38 -9.16
N LEU A 383 -1.03 21.00 -10.29
CA LEU A 383 0.13 20.64 -11.11
C LEU A 383 1.47 20.96 -10.42
N ASP A 384 1.50 21.92 -9.48
CA ASP A 384 2.70 22.23 -8.71
C ASP A 384 2.95 21.18 -7.60
N SER A 385 1.89 20.72 -6.93
CA SER A 385 1.99 19.58 -6.00
C SER A 385 2.47 18.32 -6.74
N LEU A 386 1.97 18.08 -7.95
CA LEU A 386 2.41 16.97 -8.79
C LEU A 386 3.88 17.08 -9.24
N ARG A 387 4.37 18.29 -9.55
CA ARG A 387 5.81 18.54 -9.79
C ARG A 387 6.66 18.25 -8.55
N GLN A 388 6.23 18.68 -7.37
CA GLN A 388 6.94 18.43 -6.11
C GLN A 388 7.00 16.94 -5.73
N HIS A 389 5.96 16.16 -6.05
CA HIS A 389 5.87 14.75 -5.64
C HIS A 389 6.31 13.74 -6.71
N GLY A 390 6.28 14.09 -7.99
CA GLY A 390 6.71 13.24 -9.11
C GLY A 390 8.05 13.63 -9.76
N GLY A 391 8.74 14.61 -9.20
CA GLY A 391 9.98 15.18 -9.74
C GLY A 391 9.75 16.22 -10.84
N GLU A 392 10.82 16.95 -11.19
CA GLU A 392 10.84 17.99 -12.22
C GLU A 392 10.59 17.41 -13.61
N GLY A 393 9.32 17.20 -13.93
CA GLY A 393 8.90 16.70 -15.24
C GLY A 393 7.57 15.98 -15.26
N LEU A 394 6.97 15.56 -14.13
CA LEU A 394 5.72 14.78 -14.19
C LEU A 394 4.58 15.50 -14.91
N ALA A 395 4.28 16.73 -14.51
CA ALA A 395 3.22 17.52 -15.15
C ALA A 395 3.50 17.71 -16.66
N SER A 396 4.76 17.99 -17.02
CA SER A 396 5.20 18.12 -18.42
C SER A 396 5.11 16.81 -19.20
N ARG A 397 5.44 15.68 -18.57
CA ARG A 397 5.33 14.32 -19.13
C ARG A 397 3.88 13.93 -19.39
N ALA A 398 2.96 14.33 -18.51
CA ALA A 398 1.53 14.06 -18.60
C ALA A 398 0.76 15.10 -19.42
N GLN A 399 1.38 16.21 -19.82
CA GLN A 399 0.72 17.28 -20.60
C GLN A 399 -0.01 16.76 -21.85
N PRO A 400 0.53 15.83 -22.68
CA PRO A 400 -0.22 15.31 -23.83
C PRO A 400 -1.55 14.62 -23.46
N LEU A 401 -1.62 14.01 -22.27
CA LEU A 401 -2.84 13.40 -21.75
C LEU A 401 -3.80 14.48 -21.21
N PHE A 402 -3.28 15.53 -20.57
CA PHE A 402 -4.08 16.67 -20.12
C PHE A 402 -4.68 17.46 -21.29
N ASP A 403 -3.90 17.69 -22.35
CA ASP A 403 -4.36 18.33 -23.59
C ASP A 403 -5.46 17.50 -24.26
N ALA A 404 -5.31 16.17 -24.30
CA ALA A 404 -6.35 15.28 -24.81
C ALA A 404 -7.64 15.32 -23.96
N TRP A 405 -7.55 15.38 -22.63
CA TRP A 405 -8.72 15.54 -21.76
C TRP A 405 -9.39 16.90 -21.91
N GLN A 406 -8.62 17.96 -22.16
CA GLN A 406 -9.16 19.30 -22.45
C GLN A 406 -9.90 19.31 -23.79
N ASN A 407 -9.28 18.80 -24.84
CA ASN A 407 -9.91 18.66 -26.17
C ASN A 407 -11.19 17.81 -26.12
N ASN A 408 -11.24 16.79 -25.25
CA ASN A 408 -12.42 15.93 -25.07
C ASN A 408 -13.44 16.46 -24.06
N GLY A 409 -13.30 17.70 -23.56
CA GLY A 409 -14.25 18.32 -22.62
C GLY A 409 -14.31 17.67 -21.23
N LEU A 410 -13.28 16.92 -20.84
CA LEU A 410 -13.17 16.21 -19.55
C LEU A 410 -12.44 17.05 -18.50
N ALA A 411 -11.54 17.94 -18.91
CA ALA A 411 -10.83 18.85 -18.00
C ALA A 411 -10.70 20.25 -18.61
N GLN A 412 -10.32 21.22 -17.79
CA GLN A 412 -9.91 22.56 -18.20
C GLN A 412 -8.73 23.00 -17.33
N GLN A 413 -7.61 23.36 -17.96
CA GLN A 413 -6.46 23.88 -17.26
C GLN A 413 -6.61 25.39 -17.03
N ASP A 414 -6.45 25.82 -15.79
CA ASP A 414 -6.39 27.22 -15.36
C ASP A 414 -5.12 27.42 -14.52
N GLY A 415 -4.09 28.02 -15.14
CA GLY A 415 -2.77 28.21 -14.53
C GLY A 415 -2.16 26.90 -14.02
N ARG A 416 -2.07 26.78 -12.68
CA ARG A 416 -1.53 25.60 -11.98
C ARG A 416 -2.54 24.48 -11.73
N TYR A 417 -3.83 24.70 -12.00
CA TYR A 417 -4.89 23.74 -11.69
C TYR A 417 -5.44 23.12 -12.97
N LEU A 418 -5.53 21.78 -13.00
CA LEU A 418 -6.29 21.07 -14.01
C LEU A 418 -7.64 20.69 -13.40
N ASN A 419 -8.66 21.51 -13.65
CA ASN A 419 -10.00 21.33 -13.10
C ASN A 419 -10.77 20.30 -13.92
N LEU A 420 -11.41 19.32 -13.28
CA LEU A 420 -12.28 18.39 -13.98
C LEU A 420 -13.63 19.05 -14.27
N THR A 421 -14.10 18.95 -15.51
CA THR A 421 -15.47 19.37 -15.86
C THR A 421 -16.49 18.45 -15.18
N ALA A 422 -17.79 18.77 -15.22
CA ALA A 422 -18.81 17.83 -14.73
C ALA A 422 -18.68 16.43 -15.39
N ALA A 423 -18.30 16.38 -16.68
CA ALA A 423 -18.02 15.13 -17.37
C ALA A 423 -16.75 14.44 -16.85
N GLY A 424 -15.66 15.18 -16.61
CA GLY A 424 -14.44 14.61 -16.00
C GLY A 424 -14.62 14.13 -14.57
N GLN A 425 -15.47 14.80 -13.78
CA GLN A 425 -15.85 14.38 -12.44
C GLN A 425 -16.71 13.12 -12.48
N PHE A 426 -17.66 13.03 -13.42
CA PHE A 426 -18.36 11.78 -13.67
C PHE A 426 -17.37 10.67 -14.03
N TRP A 427 -16.39 10.92 -14.89
CA TRP A 427 -15.39 9.94 -15.32
C TRP A 427 -14.11 9.87 -14.46
N ASN A 428 -14.10 10.42 -13.23
CA ASN A 428 -12.85 10.68 -12.50
C ASN A 428 -11.97 9.43 -12.28
N ILE A 429 -12.58 8.28 -11.98
CA ILE A 429 -11.87 6.99 -11.84
C ILE A 429 -11.21 6.56 -13.16
N ASN A 430 -11.90 6.72 -14.31
CA ASN A 430 -11.32 6.41 -15.62
C ASN A 430 -10.12 7.31 -15.92
N LEU A 431 -10.20 8.61 -15.61
CA LEU A 431 -9.08 9.54 -15.78
C LEU A 431 -7.91 9.20 -14.85
N GLN A 432 -8.19 8.83 -13.61
CA GLN A 432 -7.17 8.39 -12.66
C GLN A 432 -6.51 7.07 -13.10
N GLN A 433 -7.27 6.12 -13.67
CA GLN A 433 -6.73 4.89 -14.27
C GLN A 433 -5.85 5.22 -15.48
N ALA A 434 -6.30 6.14 -16.34
CA ALA A 434 -5.60 6.55 -17.55
C ALA A 434 -4.22 7.14 -17.26
N ILE A 435 -4.11 8.10 -16.33
CA ILE A 435 -2.80 8.66 -15.95
C ILE A 435 -1.92 7.62 -15.24
N THR A 436 -2.50 6.75 -14.40
CA THR A 436 -1.74 5.67 -13.77
C THR A 436 -1.08 4.78 -14.83
N ALA A 437 -1.86 4.27 -15.78
CA ALA A 437 -1.38 3.42 -16.87
C ALA A 437 -0.44 4.14 -17.86
N PHE A 438 -0.59 5.46 -18.03
CA PHE A 438 0.33 6.27 -18.82
C PHE A 438 1.71 6.38 -18.17
N LEU A 439 1.74 6.58 -16.85
CA LEU A 439 2.98 6.69 -16.07
C LEU A 439 3.68 5.33 -15.95
N ASP A 440 2.93 4.24 -15.76
CA ASP A 440 3.47 2.87 -15.78
C ASP A 440 4.20 2.59 -17.11
N LYS A 441 3.55 2.86 -18.26
CA LYS A 441 4.18 2.69 -19.59
C LYS A 441 5.41 3.56 -19.80
N GLN A 442 5.43 4.80 -19.27
CA GLN A 442 6.63 5.63 -19.36
C GLN A 442 7.79 5.05 -18.54
N LEU A 443 7.52 4.52 -17.35
CA LEU A 443 8.53 3.89 -16.51
C LEU A 443 9.10 2.62 -17.18
N GLU A 444 8.22 1.77 -17.75
CA GLU A 444 8.62 0.61 -18.55
C GLU A 444 9.52 0.99 -19.73
N GLN A 445 9.17 2.07 -20.45
CA GLN A 445 9.99 2.58 -21.55
C GLN A 445 11.35 3.11 -21.08
N GLN A 446 11.40 3.85 -19.97
CA GLN A 446 12.66 4.35 -19.39
C GLN A 446 13.59 3.20 -18.98
N GLN A 447 13.04 2.20 -18.29
CA GLN A 447 13.79 1.00 -17.89
C GLN A 447 14.27 0.19 -19.10
N SER A 448 13.44 0.07 -20.14
CA SER A 448 13.81 -0.63 -21.39
C SER A 448 14.89 0.10 -22.19
N GLU A 449 14.80 1.43 -22.32
CA GLU A 449 15.85 2.24 -22.95
C GLU A 449 17.16 2.15 -22.17
N GLN A 450 17.12 2.26 -20.84
CA GLN A 450 18.29 2.15 -19.97
C GLN A 450 18.95 0.76 -20.04
N ALA A 451 18.16 -0.31 -20.00
CA ALA A 451 18.66 -1.69 -20.13
C ALA A 451 19.32 -1.91 -21.49
N ARG A 452 18.72 -1.40 -22.56
CA ARG A 452 19.29 -1.46 -23.92
C ARG A 452 20.61 -0.71 -24.02
N THR A 453 20.67 0.54 -23.54
CA THR A 453 21.94 1.31 -23.52
C THR A 453 23.02 0.58 -22.73
N MET A 454 22.68 -0.06 -21.61
CA MET A 454 23.64 -0.84 -20.82
C MET A 454 24.12 -2.09 -21.57
N THR A 455 23.24 -2.78 -22.31
CA THR A 455 23.62 -3.89 -23.21
C THR A 455 24.52 -3.42 -24.36
N ASP A 456 24.19 -2.31 -25.01
CA ASP A 456 24.99 -1.74 -26.11
C ASP A 456 26.40 -1.34 -25.62
N LEU A 457 26.53 -0.83 -24.38
CA LEU A 457 27.81 -0.53 -23.74
C LEU A 457 28.60 -1.79 -23.36
N TYR A 458 27.92 -2.82 -22.83
CA TYR A 458 28.52 -4.12 -22.52
C TYR A 458 29.19 -4.74 -23.76
N GLU A 459 28.47 -4.77 -24.89
CA GLU A 459 28.98 -5.32 -26.15
C GLU A 459 30.22 -4.57 -26.63
N GLN A 460 30.25 -3.23 -26.52
CA GLN A 460 31.41 -2.41 -26.85
C GLN A 460 32.62 -2.69 -25.93
N ILE A 461 32.41 -2.74 -24.62
CA ILE A 461 33.44 -3.07 -23.62
C ILE A 461 34.02 -4.46 -23.91
N ASN A 462 33.18 -5.46 -24.16
CA ASN A 462 33.64 -6.82 -24.43
C ASN A 462 34.30 -6.98 -25.80
N ALA A 463 33.83 -6.29 -26.84
CA ALA A 463 34.48 -6.28 -28.15
C ALA A 463 35.88 -5.65 -28.08
N LEU A 464 36.05 -4.57 -27.31
CA LEU A 464 37.33 -3.90 -27.13
C LEU A 464 38.29 -4.72 -26.23
N ALA A 465 37.80 -5.26 -25.11
CA ALA A 465 38.57 -6.13 -24.22
C ALA A 465 39.06 -7.41 -24.92
N LYS A 466 38.27 -8.00 -25.82
CA LYS A 466 38.70 -9.15 -26.66
C LYS A 466 39.80 -8.78 -27.65
N LYS A 467 39.78 -7.56 -28.21
CA LYS A 467 40.83 -7.05 -29.11
C LYS A 467 42.11 -6.68 -28.35
N GLN A 468 42.01 -6.31 -27.08
CA GLN A 468 43.12 -5.83 -26.25
C GLN A 468 43.26 -6.66 -24.95
N PRO A 469 43.64 -7.94 -25.01
CA PRO A 469 43.61 -8.87 -23.87
C PRO A 469 44.61 -8.56 -22.74
N LEU A 470 45.51 -7.59 -22.95
CA LEU A 470 46.44 -7.07 -21.93
C LEU A 470 45.92 -5.78 -21.26
N SER A 471 44.88 -5.15 -21.78
CA SER A 471 44.32 -3.91 -21.23
C SER A 471 43.40 -4.20 -20.05
N SER A 472 43.52 -3.40 -18.99
CA SER A 472 42.61 -3.47 -17.85
C SER A 472 41.22 -2.93 -18.22
N LEU A 473 40.19 -3.31 -17.46
CA LEU A 473 38.84 -2.75 -17.64
C LEU A 473 38.83 -1.21 -17.55
N ALA A 474 39.65 -0.64 -16.67
CA ALA A 474 39.82 0.81 -16.58
C ALA A 474 40.34 1.43 -17.88
N GLN A 475 41.31 0.79 -18.55
CA GLN A 475 41.84 1.26 -19.84
C GLN A 475 40.85 1.07 -20.99
N VAL A 476 40.04 0.00 -20.96
CA VAL A 476 38.94 -0.23 -21.92
C VAL A 476 37.85 0.82 -21.75
N GLY A 477 37.43 1.10 -20.52
CA GLY A 477 36.47 2.14 -20.18
C GLY A 477 36.91 3.53 -20.63
N ARG A 478 38.16 3.92 -20.32
CA ARG A 478 38.74 5.21 -20.73
C ARG A 478 38.79 5.40 -22.24
N GLN A 479 39.02 4.35 -23.03
CA GLN A 479 38.96 4.41 -24.50
C GLN A 479 37.53 4.64 -25.04
N LEU A 480 36.51 4.24 -24.28
CA LEU A 480 35.09 4.48 -24.59
C LEU A 480 34.55 5.78 -23.95
N GLY A 481 35.41 6.58 -23.29
CA GLY A 481 35.00 7.80 -22.57
C GLY A 481 34.21 7.55 -21.28
N LEU A 482 34.20 6.31 -20.77
CA LEU A 482 33.49 5.91 -19.56
C LEU A 482 34.34 6.12 -18.30
N SER A 483 33.68 6.43 -17.18
CA SER A 483 34.31 6.28 -15.86
C SER A 483 34.51 4.79 -15.52
N GLU A 484 35.38 4.49 -14.56
CA GLU A 484 35.59 3.09 -14.15
C GLU A 484 34.31 2.50 -13.56
N LEU A 485 33.56 3.26 -12.75
CA LEU A 485 32.26 2.83 -12.24
C LEU A 485 31.24 2.58 -13.36
N ALA A 486 31.12 3.45 -14.35
CA ALA A 486 30.21 3.24 -15.49
C ALA A 486 30.60 2.01 -16.32
N THR A 487 31.90 1.73 -16.42
CA THR A 487 32.43 0.52 -17.08
C THR A 487 32.04 -0.75 -16.31
N ILE A 488 32.07 -0.73 -14.98
CA ILE A 488 31.61 -1.86 -14.14
C ILE A 488 30.09 -1.99 -14.16
N GLN A 489 29.34 -0.89 -14.15
CA GLN A 489 27.87 -0.88 -14.23
C GLN A 489 27.33 -1.46 -15.54
N ALA A 490 28.12 -1.41 -16.61
CA ALA A 490 27.81 -2.02 -17.90
C ALA A 490 28.14 -3.52 -17.97
N LEU A 491 28.80 -4.11 -16.96
CA LEU A 491 29.01 -5.55 -16.94
C LEU A 491 27.72 -6.26 -16.47
N PRO A 492 27.44 -7.48 -16.98
CA PRO A 492 26.35 -8.28 -16.47
C PRO A 492 26.63 -8.66 -15.02
N ASP A 493 25.55 -8.89 -14.30
CA ASP A 493 25.49 -9.47 -12.96
C ASP A 493 26.50 -10.62 -12.74
N SER A 494 26.67 -11.50 -13.73
CA SER A 494 27.61 -12.64 -13.68
C SER A 494 29.09 -12.25 -13.64
N GLU A 495 29.45 -11.04 -14.06
CA GLU A 495 30.83 -10.52 -14.07
C GLU A 495 31.08 -9.44 -13.00
N ALA A 496 30.07 -8.66 -12.62
CA ALA A 496 30.21 -7.71 -11.51
C ALA A 496 28.89 -7.45 -10.77
N ARG A 497 28.99 -7.29 -9.45
CA ARG A 497 27.93 -6.73 -8.59
C ARG A 497 28.42 -5.49 -7.86
N ILE A 498 27.51 -4.56 -7.61
CA ILE A 498 27.82 -3.29 -6.94
C ILE A 498 26.98 -3.15 -5.67
N ALA A 499 27.65 -2.91 -4.56
CA ALA A 499 27.10 -2.56 -3.26
C ALA A 499 27.38 -1.09 -2.91
N ASP A 500 26.70 -0.59 -1.89
CA ASP A 500 26.85 0.78 -1.40
C ASP A 500 28.16 1.01 -0.60
N GLY A 501 28.76 2.19 -0.75
CA GLY A 501 30.00 2.56 -0.09
C GLY A 501 29.94 2.55 1.44
N ARG A 502 28.74 2.64 2.03
CA ARG A 502 28.50 2.53 3.48
C ARG A 502 29.06 1.26 4.13
N HIS A 503 29.26 0.18 3.37
CA HIS A 503 29.86 -1.06 3.88
C HIS A 503 31.39 -0.98 4.05
N PHE A 504 32.00 0.19 3.86
CA PHE A 504 33.44 0.41 3.97
C PHE A 504 34.05 -0.19 5.25
N ASP A 505 33.50 0.12 6.43
CA ASP A 505 34.06 -0.38 7.70
C ASP A 505 34.00 -1.90 7.81
N ARG A 506 32.86 -2.47 7.41
CA ARG A 506 32.65 -3.92 7.37
C ARG A 506 33.61 -4.61 6.38
N LEU A 507 33.88 -3.96 5.24
CA LEU A 507 34.84 -4.41 4.25
C LEU A 507 36.28 -4.34 4.79
N MET A 508 36.70 -3.22 5.38
CA MET A 508 38.05 -3.08 5.96
C MET A 508 38.30 -4.12 7.05
N ALA A 509 37.32 -4.36 7.93
CA ALA A 509 37.39 -5.40 8.95
C ALA A 509 37.34 -6.83 8.40
N ALA A 510 36.76 -7.06 7.21
CA ALA A 510 36.79 -8.37 6.58
C ALA A 510 38.15 -8.67 5.93
N LEU A 511 38.77 -7.65 5.31
CA LEU A 511 39.98 -7.78 4.50
C LEU A 511 41.21 -8.23 5.30
N THR A 512 41.30 -7.90 6.59
CA THR A 512 42.36 -8.39 7.48
C THR A 512 42.43 -9.92 7.50
N ASP A 513 41.26 -10.56 7.43
CA ASP A 513 41.12 -12.01 7.52
C ASP A 513 41.26 -12.71 6.15
N PHE A 514 41.42 -11.98 5.05
CA PHE A 514 41.59 -12.61 3.73
C PHE A 514 42.96 -13.28 3.60
N GLY A 515 43.95 -12.89 4.40
CA GLY A 515 45.33 -13.33 4.19
C GLY A 515 45.96 -12.65 2.96
N PRO A 516 46.95 -13.26 2.29
CA PRO A 516 47.70 -12.62 1.21
C PRO A 516 46.82 -12.23 0.01
N THR A 517 46.71 -10.93 -0.26
CA THR A 517 46.02 -10.35 -1.42
C THR A 517 47.00 -9.48 -2.23
N THR A 518 46.61 -9.09 -3.44
CA THR A 518 47.33 -8.05 -4.21
C THR A 518 46.50 -6.77 -4.22
N THR A 519 46.91 -5.78 -3.42
CA THR A 519 46.30 -4.45 -3.41
C THR A 519 46.97 -3.59 -4.48
N VAL A 520 46.16 -3.00 -5.36
CA VAL A 520 46.59 -2.17 -6.48
C VAL A 520 46.00 -0.77 -6.34
N ILE A 521 46.85 0.24 -6.41
CA ILE A 521 46.47 1.66 -6.33
C ILE A 521 46.90 2.32 -7.65
N GLU A 522 45.95 2.93 -8.36
CA GLU A 522 46.17 3.57 -9.66
C GLU A 522 45.97 5.09 -9.51
N VAL A 523 47.04 5.88 -9.63
CA VAL A 523 47.01 7.35 -9.47
C VAL A 523 47.75 8.01 -10.62
N ALA A 524 47.06 8.86 -11.38
CA ALA A 524 47.63 9.63 -12.50
C ALA A 524 48.46 8.79 -13.50
N GLY A 525 48.04 7.54 -13.76
CA GLY A 525 48.72 6.60 -14.65
C GLY A 525 49.85 5.78 -14.02
N GLN A 526 50.18 6.01 -12.75
CA GLN A 526 51.09 5.16 -11.97
C GLN A 526 50.31 4.02 -11.34
N ILE A 527 50.86 2.81 -11.37
CA ILE A 527 50.30 1.60 -10.74
C ILE A 527 51.24 1.19 -9.60
N LEU A 528 50.73 1.17 -8.38
CA LEU A 528 51.43 0.70 -7.19
C LEU A 528 50.81 -0.62 -6.74
N GLU A 529 51.61 -1.68 -6.64
CA GLU A 529 51.15 -3.00 -6.17
C GLU A 529 51.77 -3.35 -4.80
N TYR A 530 50.93 -3.81 -3.87
CA TYR A 530 51.34 -4.42 -2.61
C TYR A 530 50.83 -5.87 -2.54
N LYS A 531 51.72 -6.82 -2.22
CA LYS A 531 51.42 -8.24 -2.06
C LYS A 531 51.64 -8.64 -0.61
N GLY A 532 50.56 -8.99 0.09
CA GLY A 532 50.59 -9.31 1.51
C GLY A 532 49.20 -9.34 2.14
N GLY A 533 49.13 -9.56 3.45
CA GLY A 533 47.88 -9.42 4.20
C GLY A 533 47.39 -7.98 4.18
N PHE A 534 46.09 -7.74 4.04
CA PHE A 534 45.56 -6.39 4.16
C PHE A 534 45.67 -5.93 5.62
N PRO A 535 46.27 -4.76 5.91
CA PRO A 535 46.60 -4.38 7.26
C PRO A 535 45.39 -3.91 8.06
N GLU A 536 45.44 -4.14 9.38
CA GLU A 536 44.55 -3.47 10.32
C GLU A 536 44.69 -1.95 10.25
N GLY A 537 43.65 -1.24 10.67
CA GLY A 537 43.65 0.21 10.75
C GLY A 537 42.83 0.74 11.92
N SER A 538 42.89 2.06 12.12
CA SER A 538 41.99 2.73 13.07
C SER A 538 41.66 4.14 12.64
N TYR A 539 40.51 4.64 13.12
CA TYR A 539 40.09 6.00 12.88
C TYR A 539 40.99 7.05 13.55
N GLY A 540 41.23 8.16 12.85
CA GLY A 540 41.91 9.35 13.38
C GLY A 540 41.83 10.51 12.40
N HIS A 541 41.54 11.71 12.90
CA HIS A 541 41.39 12.95 12.10
C HIS A 541 40.42 12.86 10.90
N GLY A 542 39.40 11.99 10.98
CA GLY A 542 38.42 11.79 9.91
C GLY A 542 38.80 10.77 8.83
N PHE A 543 39.98 10.14 8.95
CA PHE A 543 40.46 9.08 8.05
C PHE A 543 40.53 7.73 8.78
N TYR A 544 40.43 6.65 8.01
CA TYR A 544 40.79 5.30 8.42
C TYR A 544 42.26 5.05 8.09
N ASN A 545 43.09 4.88 9.12
CA ASN A 545 44.54 4.90 9.00
C ASN A 545 45.10 3.47 9.01
N LEU A 546 45.65 3.02 7.88
CA LEU A 546 46.26 1.69 7.73
C LEU A 546 47.58 1.61 8.49
N LYS A 547 47.76 0.59 9.33
CA LYS A 547 48.90 0.42 10.25
C LYS A 547 49.89 -0.68 9.84
N GLY A 548 49.87 -1.12 8.59
CA GLY A 548 50.77 -2.17 8.11
C GLY A 548 52.24 -1.79 8.21
N GLU A 549 53.13 -2.78 8.25
CA GLU A 549 54.57 -2.55 8.15
C GLU A 549 54.95 -2.03 6.75
N HIS A 550 54.31 -2.59 5.71
CA HIS A 550 54.64 -2.33 4.31
C HIS A 550 53.51 -1.63 3.52
N LEU A 551 52.28 -1.60 4.05
CA LEU A 551 51.16 -0.84 3.48
C LEU A 551 50.61 0.11 4.56
N ARG A 552 50.82 1.41 4.36
CA ARG A 552 50.33 2.51 5.21
C ARG A 552 49.63 3.56 4.36
N GLY A 553 48.63 4.21 4.93
CA GLY A 553 47.86 5.24 4.22
C GLY A 553 46.67 5.73 5.02
N HIS A 554 46.07 6.82 4.53
CA HIS A 554 44.91 7.48 5.12
C HIS A 554 43.74 7.37 4.14
N LEU A 555 42.79 6.48 4.42
CA LEU A 555 41.61 6.29 3.57
C LEU A 555 40.47 7.19 4.07
N ASN A 556 39.81 7.92 3.18
CA ASN A 556 38.61 8.69 3.53
C ASN A 556 37.36 7.84 3.27
N PRO A 557 36.72 7.24 4.30
CA PRO A 557 35.54 6.40 4.11
C PRO A 557 34.37 7.18 3.50
N LYS A 558 34.24 8.48 3.82
CA LYS A 558 33.17 9.34 3.28
C LYS A 558 33.32 9.64 1.78
N ALA A 559 34.50 9.40 1.22
CA ALA A 559 34.72 9.53 -0.22
C ALA A 559 34.20 8.31 -0.99
N VAL A 560 34.10 7.13 -0.36
CA VAL A 560 33.66 5.89 -1.00
C VAL A 560 32.15 5.89 -1.18
N ALA A 561 31.69 5.95 -2.42
CA ALA A 561 30.27 5.93 -2.79
C ALA A 561 29.77 4.52 -3.15
N LYS A 562 30.62 3.68 -3.74
CA LYS A 562 30.27 2.32 -4.17
C LYS A 562 31.44 1.33 -4.00
N ILE A 563 31.09 0.07 -3.77
CA ILE A 563 32.01 -1.07 -3.69
C ILE A 563 31.56 -2.08 -4.76
N ALA A 564 32.45 -2.50 -5.67
CA ALA A 564 32.14 -3.55 -6.64
C ALA A 564 32.90 -4.85 -6.37
N PHE A 565 32.16 -5.94 -6.50
CA PHE A 565 32.63 -7.32 -6.53
C PHE A 565 32.77 -7.70 -8.01
N VAL A 566 34.00 -7.77 -8.52
CA VAL A 566 34.29 -8.01 -9.95
C VAL A 566 34.92 -9.38 -10.12
N GLN A 567 34.28 -10.26 -10.88
CA GLN A 567 34.73 -11.63 -11.20
C GLN A 567 34.75 -11.87 -12.72
N ARG A 568 35.94 -11.87 -13.33
CA ARG A 568 36.09 -12.11 -14.78
C ARG A 568 37.51 -12.56 -15.14
N PRO A 569 37.73 -13.15 -16.33
CA PRO A 569 39.07 -13.41 -16.82
C PRO A 569 39.88 -12.12 -17.06
N PHE A 570 41.14 -12.11 -16.61
CA PHE A 570 42.14 -11.10 -16.97
C PHE A 570 43.45 -11.81 -17.34
N MET A 571 44.07 -11.42 -18.46
CA MET A 571 45.21 -12.13 -19.05
C MET A 571 45.03 -13.67 -19.14
N ARG A 572 43.81 -14.12 -19.50
CA ARG A 572 43.37 -15.54 -19.58
C ARG A 572 43.28 -16.30 -18.24
N MET A 573 43.47 -15.66 -17.09
CA MET A 573 43.30 -16.27 -15.77
C MET A 573 42.00 -15.79 -15.11
N GLU A 574 41.25 -16.70 -14.47
CA GLU A 574 40.11 -16.31 -13.62
C GLU A 574 40.62 -15.34 -12.54
N THR A 575 39.95 -14.21 -12.41
CA THR A 575 40.34 -13.13 -11.50
C THR A 575 39.12 -12.61 -10.76
N ARG A 576 39.26 -12.44 -9.45
CA ARG A 576 38.25 -11.87 -8.55
C ARG A 576 38.87 -10.68 -7.83
N SER A 577 38.11 -9.60 -7.68
CA SER A 577 38.62 -8.36 -7.11
C SER A 577 37.54 -7.46 -6.53
N LEU A 578 37.92 -6.70 -5.51
CA LEU A 578 37.09 -5.71 -4.80
C LEU A 578 37.56 -4.30 -5.20
N TRP A 579 36.65 -3.47 -5.72
CA TRP A 579 36.96 -2.14 -6.24
C TRP A 579 36.17 -1.10 -5.46
N LEU A 580 36.82 -0.05 -4.95
CA LEU A 580 36.16 1.04 -4.22
C LEU A 580 36.11 2.29 -5.11
N PHE A 581 34.93 2.88 -5.26
CA PHE A 581 34.70 4.05 -6.12
C PHE A 581 34.23 5.27 -5.34
N ASP A 582 34.64 6.44 -5.80
CA ASP A 582 34.13 7.71 -5.31
C ASP A 582 32.81 8.14 -5.98
N GLN A 583 32.29 9.31 -5.58
CA GLN A 583 31.07 9.89 -6.17
C GLN A 583 31.20 10.28 -7.65
N GLN A 584 32.43 10.44 -8.16
CA GLN A 584 32.72 10.73 -9.57
C GLN A 584 32.92 9.45 -10.40
N GLY A 585 32.88 8.27 -9.76
CA GLY A 585 33.10 6.97 -10.39
C GLY A 585 34.58 6.65 -10.63
N GLN A 586 35.51 7.35 -9.98
CA GLN A 586 36.93 7.04 -9.99
C GLN A 586 37.24 5.95 -8.95
N CYS A 587 38.09 4.99 -9.30
CA CYS A 587 38.46 3.91 -8.38
C CYS A 587 39.64 4.32 -7.48
N SER A 588 39.46 4.26 -6.16
CA SER A 588 40.50 4.63 -5.19
C SER A 588 41.55 3.54 -4.99
N PHE A 589 41.13 2.27 -4.92
CA PHE A 589 42.00 1.10 -4.88
C PHE A 589 41.25 -0.18 -5.25
N LYS A 590 42.01 -1.18 -5.74
CA LYS A 590 41.52 -2.46 -6.25
C LYS A 590 42.23 -3.59 -5.49
N ILE A 591 41.51 -4.51 -4.89
CA ILE A 591 42.09 -5.63 -4.12
C ILE A 591 41.79 -6.92 -4.88
N TYR A 592 42.84 -7.57 -5.37
CA TYR A 592 42.76 -8.84 -6.08
C TYR A 592 43.00 -10.00 -5.12
N LEU A 593 42.19 -11.05 -5.26
CA LEU A 593 42.37 -12.29 -4.52
C LEU A 593 43.71 -12.93 -4.89
N GLY A 594 44.36 -13.51 -3.87
CA GLY A 594 45.61 -14.24 -3.98
C GLY A 594 45.47 -15.54 -4.77
N ARG A 595 46.61 -16.09 -5.15
CA ARG A 595 46.73 -17.37 -5.85
C ARG A 595 47.73 -18.28 -5.16
N ASP A 596 47.56 -19.58 -5.34
CA ASP A 596 48.55 -20.60 -4.98
C ASP A 596 49.66 -20.72 -6.05
N ASP A 597 50.60 -21.65 -5.81
CA ASP A 597 51.72 -21.95 -6.70
C ASP A 597 51.27 -22.52 -8.06
N GLU A 598 50.08 -23.13 -8.13
CA GLU A 598 49.43 -23.62 -9.36
C GLU A 598 48.64 -22.52 -10.10
N ARG A 599 48.71 -21.27 -9.61
CA ARG A 599 48.03 -20.07 -10.09
C ARG A 599 46.50 -20.14 -10.02
N GLN A 600 45.94 -21.04 -9.22
CA GLN A 600 44.51 -21.07 -8.90
C GLN A 600 44.18 -20.04 -7.82
N LEU A 601 42.95 -19.53 -7.80
CA LEU A 601 42.50 -18.60 -6.76
C LEU A 601 42.36 -19.34 -5.43
N LEU A 602 42.82 -18.74 -4.34
CA LEU A 602 42.74 -19.33 -3.01
C LEU A 602 41.28 -19.55 -2.59
N THR A 603 40.83 -20.80 -2.49
CA THR A 603 39.42 -21.19 -2.25
C THR A 603 38.81 -20.46 -1.06
N CYS A 604 39.54 -20.38 0.06
CA CYS A 604 39.09 -19.69 1.27
C CYS A 604 38.86 -18.18 1.10
N GLN A 605 39.53 -17.53 0.14
CA GLN A 605 39.26 -16.13 -0.21
C GLN A 605 38.06 -16.02 -1.15
N VAL A 606 37.86 -16.98 -2.05
CA VAL A 606 36.69 -17.02 -2.96
C VAL A 606 35.40 -17.18 -2.16
N GLU A 607 35.41 -18.04 -1.14
CA GLU A 607 34.29 -18.22 -0.20
C GLU A 607 33.98 -16.91 0.56
N LYS A 608 35.01 -16.24 1.11
CA LYS A 608 34.84 -14.96 1.82
C LYS A 608 34.36 -13.84 0.90
N PHE A 609 34.81 -13.80 -0.35
CA PHE A 609 34.35 -12.85 -1.37
C PHE A 609 32.85 -13.01 -1.63
N HIS A 610 32.37 -14.24 -1.85
CA HIS A 610 30.94 -14.50 -2.05
C HIS A 610 30.09 -14.25 -0.79
N ALA A 611 30.62 -14.56 0.40
CA ALA A 611 29.93 -14.27 1.65
C ALA A 611 29.70 -12.75 1.83
N LEU A 612 30.74 -11.93 1.59
CA LEU A 612 30.61 -10.46 1.62
C LEU A 612 29.69 -9.91 0.53
N GLU A 613 29.77 -10.44 -0.69
CA GLU A 613 28.89 -10.05 -1.81
C GLU A 613 27.41 -10.28 -1.42
N ALA A 614 27.10 -11.48 -0.92
CA ALA A 614 25.76 -11.82 -0.46
C ALA A 614 25.30 -10.95 0.73
N GLU A 615 26.17 -10.72 1.72
CA GLU A 615 25.91 -9.88 2.89
C GLU A 615 25.57 -8.43 2.49
N PHE A 616 26.41 -7.80 1.67
CA PHE A 616 26.26 -6.39 1.33
C PHE A 616 25.03 -6.17 0.43
N LEU A 617 24.82 -7.04 -0.56
CA LEU A 617 23.64 -6.98 -1.43
C LEU A 617 22.34 -7.30 -0.67
N ALA A 618 22.37 -8.12 0.37
CA ALA A 618 21.22 -8.33 1.26
C ALA A 618 20.92 -7.05 2.06
N ALA A 619 21.94 -6.44 2.67
CA ALA A 619 21.80 -5.19 3.42
C ALA A 619 21.32 -4.01 2.54
N ASP A 620 21.81 -3.88 1.30
CA ASP A 620 21.37 -2.82 0.38
C ASP A 620 19.92 -3.01 -0.10
N ARG A 621 19.45 -4.25 -0.21
CA ARG A 621 18.02 -4.54 -0.43
C ARG A 621 17.19 -4.17 0.80
N ALA A 622 17.69 -4.41 2.01
CA ALA A 622 17.00 -3.99 3.25
C ALA A 622 16.93 -2.46 3.41
N ASP A 623 17.97 -1.71 3.01
CA ASP A 623 18.01 -0.25 3.19
C ASP A 623 17.49 0.58 2.01
N SER A 624 17.42 0.04 0.79
CA SER A 624 16.70 0.71 -0.30
C SER A 624 15.20 0.83 0.00
N ILE A 625 14.65 -0.14 0.74
CA ILE A 625 13.32 -0.09 1.36
C ILE A 625 13.22 1.07 2.38
N ASP A 626 14.28 1.35 3.15
CA ASP A 626 14.30 2.43 4.15
C ASP A 626 14.64 3.83 3.59
N ASN A 627 15.47 3.94 2.56
CA ASN A 627 15.89 5.22 1.98
C ASN A 627 14.84 5.82 1.04
N ALA A 628 14.04 5.02 0.35
CA ALA A 628 12.79 5.50 -0.27
C ALA A 628 11.83 6.17 0.73
N ALA A 629 12.06 5.94 2.04
CA ALA A 629 11.27 6.46 3.13
C ALA A 629 11.82 7.77 3.76
N ARG A 630 12.96 8.34 3.30
CA ARG A 630 13.57 9.58 3.82
C ARG A 630 13.65 10.70 2.76
N LEU A 631 13.17 11.90 3.13
CA LEU A 631 13.40 13.15 2.38
C LEU A 631 14.61 13.89 2.97
N PRO A 632 15.33 14.71 2.20
CA PRO A 632 16.23 15.68 2.78
C PRO A 632 15.42 16.71 3.60
N LYS A 633 15.85 16.92 4.84
CA LYS A 633 15.53 18.15 5.58
C LYS A 633 16.72 19.06 5.39
N ASP A 634 16.49 20.29 4.92
CA ASP A 634 17.21 21.46 5.39
C ASP A 634 16.44 22.73 4.98
N GLY A 635 16.49 23.74 5.85
CA GLY A 635 15.56 24.87 5.87
C GLY A 635 15.58 25.50 7.26
N SER A 636 16.75 26.01 7.64
CA SER A 636 17.08 26.41 9.00
C SER A 636 16.35 27.67 9.46
N THR A 637 15.74 27.61 10.64
CA THR A 637 15.60 28.76 11.54
C THR A 637 15.86 28.31 12.97
N THR A 638 16.88 28.90 13.60
CA THR A 638 17.33 28.60 14.96
C THR A 638 16.56 29.43 15.99
N PHE A 639 16.04 28.79 17.03
CA PHE A 639 15.87 29.39 18.35
C PHE A 639 16.22 28.36 19.43
N ALA A 640 16.90 28.83 20.48
CA ALA A 640 17.46 27.99 21.54
C ALA A 640 16.73 28.20 22.87
N ALA A 641 16.62 27.14 23.67
CA ALA A 641 16.47 27.15 25.12
C ALA A 641 16.86 25.76 25.67
N ASN A 642 17.45 25.72 26.86
CA ASN A 642 17.94 24.50 27.51
C ASN A 642 16.88 23.88 28.45
N ASP A 643 17.01 22.60 28.80
CA ASP A 643 17.53 22.15 30.12
C ASP A 643 17.25 20.65 30.42
N ASP A 644 18.33 19.97 30.83
CA ASP A 644 18.48 18.87 31.80
C ASP A 644 17.47 17.70 31.98
N ALA A 645 17.89 16.53 31.46
CA ALA A 645 18.45 15.40 32.23
C ALA A 645 17.59 14.39 33.07
N LEU A 646 18.15 13.17 33.11
CA LEU A 646 18.01 12.04 34.08
C LEU A 646 16.90 10.97 33.92
N SER A 647 17.37 9.81 33.45
CA SER A 647 16.92 8.45 33.83
C SER A 647 17.63 8.02 35.16
N PRO A 648 17.33 6.89 35.87
CA PRO A 648 17.22 5.54 35.29
C PRO A 648 16.21 4.54 35.95
N CYS A 649 16.18 3.32 35.41
CA CYS A 649 15.54 2.10 35.95
C CYS A 649 16.46 1.35 36.94
N PRO A 650 15.92 0.47 37.81
CA PRO A 650 16.30 -0.97 37.85
C PRO A 650 15.13 -1.90 38.30
N ASP A 651 15.16 -3.26 38.30
CA ASP A 651 15.87 -4.33 37.56
C ASP A 651 15.17 -5.71 37.89
N GLU A 652 15.82 -6.86 37.61
CA GLU A 652 15.49 -8.27 37.98
C GLU A 652 14.32 -8.97 37.22
N VAL A 653 14.46 -10.05 36.42
CA VAL A 653 15.19 -11.35 36.46
C VAL A 653 14.42 -12.46 37.22
N VAL A 654 14.17 -13.61 36.56
CA VAL A 654 14.47 -15.02 36.94
C VAL A 654 13.93 -16.00 35.86
N ASP A 655 14.70 -17.07 35.59
CA ASP A 655 14.45 -18.21 34.67
C ASP A 655 13.27 -19.16 35.01
N ALA A 656 12.83 -19.97 34.02
CA ALA A 656 13.01 -21.45 34.07
C ALA A 656 12.37 -22.22 32.89
N ALA A 657 13.14 -23.19 32.37
CA ALA A 657 12.92 -23.93 31.13
C ALA A 657 12.21 -25.32 31.24
N LYS A 658 11.89 -25.88 30.05
CA LYS A 658 11.82 -27.33 29.65
C LYS A 658 10.57 -28.20 29.93
N ALA A 659 9.97 -28.71 28.84
CA ALA A 659 9.88 -30.15 28.43
C ALA A 659 8.68 -30.39 27.47
N GLN A 660 8.87 -30.52 26.15
CA GLN A 660 8.95 -31.79 25.40
C GLN A 660 7.84 -32.84 25.65
N GLN A 661 6.96 -33.08 24.66
CA GLN A 661 6.88 -34.36 23.91
C GLN A 661 5.97 -34.30 22.66
N GLN A 662 6.16 -35.25 21.74
CA GLN A 662 5.57 -35.28 20.38
C GLN A 662 4.31 -36.16 20.30
N ALA A 663 3.32 -35.75 19.49
CA ALA A 663 2.40 -36.67 18.79
C ALA A 663 1.66 -35.99 17.61
N LEU A 664 1.75 -36.58 16.43
CA LEU A 664 1.01 -36.28 15.19
C LEU A 664 0.84 -37.60 14.39
N PRO A 665 -0.06 -37.72 13.40
CA PRO A 665 -1.18 -36.85 13.03
C PRO A 665 -2.54 -37.58 12.88
N LYS A 666 -3.66 -36.85 12.84
CA LYS A 666 -4.93 -37.33 12.25
C LYS A 666 -5.66 -36.24 11.44
N VAL A 667 -5.46 -36.31 10.12
CA VAL A 667 -6.34 -35.92 8.99
C VAL A 667 -7.20 -34.64 9.10
N CYS A 668 -6.87 -33.64 8.27
CA CYS A 668 -7.70 -32.46 8.02
C CYS A 668 -8.89 -32.78 7.06
N PRO A 669 -10.14 -32.39 7.38
CA PRO A 669 -11.33 -32.79 6.62
C PRO A 669 -11.69 -31.92 5.40
N ILE A 670 -10.77 -31.08 4.88
CA ILE A 670 -11.09 -30.09 3.82
C ILE A 670 -10.33 -30.30 2.49
N SER A 671 -9.18 -30.98 2.46
CA SER A 671 -8.35 -31.08 1.23
C SER A 671 -8.30 -32.45 0.54
N GLY A 672 -8.78 -33.53 1.17
CA GLY A 672 -9.22 -34.77 0.51
C GLY A 672 -8.23 -35.61 -0.32
N VAL A 673 -6.99 -35.16 -0.57
CA VAL A 673 -6.06 -35.79 -1.52
C VAL A 673 -4.81 -36.32 -0.80
N LYS A 674 -4.51 -37.61 -1.00
CA LYS A 674 -3.17 -38.18 -0.79
C LYS A 674 -2.44 -38.20 -2.13
N ALA A 675 -1.18 -37.78 -2.15
CA ALA A 675 -0.30 -37.99 -3.28
C ALA A 675 0.51 -39.29 -3.11
N SER A 676 0.47 -40.16 -4.11
CA SER A 676 1.48 -41.18 -4.37
C SER A 676 1.47 -41.49 -5.87
N ALA A 677 2.59 -41.26 -6.54
CA ALA A 677 2.73 -41.53 -7.97
C ALA A 677 3.20 -42.97 -8.22
N LEU A 678 2.63 -43.64 -9.23
CA LEU A 678 3.36 -44.31 -10.33
C LEU A 678 2.36 -45.00 -11.29
N ALA A 679 2.83 -45.29 -12.50
CA ALA A 679 2.04 -45.60 -13.69
C ALA A 679 1.43 -47.03 -13.74
N ALA A 680 0.31 -47.18 -14.45
CA ALA A 680 0.13 -48.13 -15.57
C ALA A 680 -1.25 -47.98 -16.26
N ASP A 681 -1.23 -48.01 -17.59
CA ASP A 681 -2.24 -48.40 -18.60
C ASP A 681 -3.74 -48.60 -18.25
N GLY A 682 -4.60 -48.04 -19.13
CA GLY A 682 -5.53 -48.88 -19.89
C GLY A 682 -7.06 -48.79 -19.66
N VAL A 683 -7.76 -48.46 -20.76
CA VAL A 683 -9.10 -48.96 -21.17
C VAL A 683 -10.38 -48.31 -20.57
N GLU A 684 -11.39 -48.29 -21.43
CA GLU A 684 -12.72 -47.66 -21.37
C GLU A 684 -13.75 -48.41 -20.48
N ALA A 685 -14.85 -47.74 -20.07
CA ALA A 685 -16.24 -48.22 -20.32
C ALA A 685 -17.36 -47.34 -19.72
N ASN A 686 -18.53 -47.44 -20.34
CA ASN A 686 -19.82 -46.76 -20.07
C ASN A 686 -20.60 -47.24 -18.81
N GLY A 687 -21.70 -46.53 -18.49
CA GLY A 687 -22.87 -47.05 -17.74
C GLY A 687 -23.10 -46.33 -16.41
N ASP A 688 -23.92 -45.28 -16.32
CA ASP A 688 -25.39 -45.20 -16.40
C ASP A 688 -26.20 -45.79 -15.21
N SER A 689 -26.68 -44.84 -14.41
CA SER A 689 -28.00 -44.73 -13.77
C SER A 689 -28.55 -45.68 -12.67
N ARG A 690 -29.23 -44.99 -11.73
CA ARG A 690 -30.42 -45.36 -10.93
C ARG A 690 -30.31 -46.07 -9.57
N VAL A 691 -30.57 -45.24 -8.54
CA VAL A 691 -31.65 -45.38 -7.53
C VAL A 691 -31.63 -46.59 -6.58
N ARG A 692 -31.54 -46.28 -5.27
CA ARG A 692 -32.53 -46.68 -4.23
C ARG A 692 -32.34 -45.89 -2.92
N ARG A 693 -33.45 -45.62 -2.21
CA ARG A 693 -33.52 -45.00 -0.88
C ARG A 693 -34.28 -45.94 0.08
N CYS A 694 -34.11 -45.72 1.39
CA CYS A 694 -34.91 -46.25 2.51
C CYS A 694 -34.76 -47.76 2.85
N PRO A 695 -35.21 -48.25 4.05
CA PRO A 695 -35.79 -47.52 5.22
C PRO A 695 -35.40 -48.00 6.66
N MET A 696 -35.74 -47.18 7.68
CA MET A 696 -36.19 -47.54 9.07
C MET A 696 -35.29 -48.34 10.07
N LYS A 697 -35.57 -48.44 11.40
CA LYS A 697 -36.06 -47.54 12.49
C LYS A 697 -36.25 -48.34 13.81
N ARG A 698 -35.89 -47.79 14.99
CA ARG A 698 -36.52 -47.95 16.35
C ARG A 698 -35.65 -47.15 17.37
N LEU A 699 -36.11 -46.13 18.13
CA LEU A 699 -37.15 -46.06 19.19
C LEU A 699 -36.76 -46.91 20.43
N LEU A 700 -36.72 -46.47 21.71
CA LEU A 700 -37.05 -45.23 22.47
C LEU A 700 -36.09 -45.18 23.71
N ARG A 701 -35.91 -44.14 24.54
CA ARG A 701 -36.83 -43.26 25.31
C ARG A 701 -36.14 -41.92 25.66
N VAL A 702 -36.85 -40.77 25.59
CA VAL A 702 -37.35 -39.90 26.71
C VAL A 702 -36.22 -39.43 27.65
N GLY A 703 -36.02 -38.14 27.98
CA GLY A 703 -36.81 -36.90 27.93
C GLY A 703 -36.38 -36.08 29.17
N SER A 704 -36.32 -34.76 29.21
CA SER A 704 -37.18 -33.71 28.62
C SER A 704 -36.39 -32.49 28.14
#